data_AF-A0A3N2P0J1-F1
#
_entry.id   AF-A0A3N2P0J1-F1
#
_cell.length_a   1.000
_cell.length_b   1.000
_cell.length_c   1.000
_cell.angle_alpha   90.00
_cell.angle_beta   90.00
_cell.angle_gamma   90.00
#
_symmetry.space_group_name_H-M   'P 1'
#
loop_
_entity.id
_entity.type
_entity.pdbx_description
1 polymer ?
#
loop_
_entity_poly.entity_id
_entity_poly.type
_entity_poly.pdbx_seq_one_letter_code
_entity_poly.pdbx_strand_id
1 'polypeptide(L)'
;MWLTERAGIAGVAHHLGLCLRFSTGVDLDALVAACHAVSRRHPVLATGFAVEDGAPRPVPAAPPPVLRADLSGDRLHAELRRPFALDTGPLARFVLDDTGPGAVLLVVAHHLVFDGMSKDILLRDLAAAYARARAGLAEVAPGPVRDHTTAAARHRALVAELLPAAREFWREHWREPEEVLLPGMGRSGPGAEPGAAVPVPVPPEIGAALDTAAGRLGATRFELLLATVHALLWRYGNPTPTVAVALSTRTPETADHIGQFVNELPVRLATIPATFRDLVGAVRAELRARYPFRAVPLGPAVGGLRPRTAVAPVSVSYRRRDPAPVFAGVEVAIDWALFPGDARNALNLQVVDDGYTPTLELQHQTAAVSPDDARRIGGHLRTLLTAALADPDRPLAALPLLPADELDRVLHAPNATERAYPSETLPELLARQARLTPDRIAVHGPGLTRTGGAPAGPDDPAERRLSYRELAAVVRRLAERLRDDGIAAGARVAVCLPRSVELLVTLLAVGTAGAAYVPIDPRYPARRRSLILDEAAPRLLVTTAALAPDTGASAPPVLLLDDTLLTGDPGGTAPPAGPATVPAPRPDDLAYVMFTSGSTGRPKGVAVPHRALTNLLHALRETVTDGPDDTWLALTSVGFDISAVELFLPLLTGGRVVVAPDGAGADGARVRALVRRHHVTHLQATPSGWRVLLAAGFGDPSPAAAERTTAADRAAPETERVVALVGGEALPLPLARELRGRVRRLVNVYGPTETTVWSTLDEVPADCAEVTIGRPIGNTRAYLLDGHGNPVPVGIPGELYLGGAGVATGYLNRPELTSERFLPDPFVPGGRMYRTGDLARWLPDGRIAFLGRLDSQVKIRGHRVELGEVEARLLAHPAVTAAAVVLRDEDDDPRLVAYVVSRDGESPDPAALRDHLAGWLPAEAVPRSWVVLDRLPLTPNGKLDRAALPPPPRDEPERRAAPPAPATGDPAGPATLDDDPDGVTAEIRDIWCEVLRRDDVGLDEDLFDLGGHSLTITRIIGRIEQRLGVVISVDDVFDTPTCLGVAAAVRRERVRAGAGGRS
;
A
#
# COMPACT_ATOMS: atom_id res chain seq x y z
N MET A 1 -20.30 -21.11 9.07
CA MET A 1 -19.90 -22.36 9.74
C MET A 1 -20.11 -23.57 8.84
N TRP A 2 -21.31 -24.15 8.67
CA TRP A 2 -21.45 -25.35 7.80
C TRP A 2 -21.04 -25.09 6.34
N LEU A 3 -21.43 -23.94 5.77
CA LEU A 3 -21.04 -23.55 4.41
C LEU A 3 -19.52 -23.32 4.26
N THR A 4 -18.87 -22.79 5.30
CA THR A 4 -17.42 -22.53 5.29
C THR A 4 -16.61 -23.82 5.41
N GLU A 5 -17.13 -24.83 6.12
CA GLU A 5 -16.59 -26.20 6.11
C GLU A 5 -16.74 -26.88 4.75
N ARG A 6 -17.95 -26.86 4.17
CA ARG A 6 -18.22 -27.49 2.88
C ARG A 6 -17.42 -26.89 1.72
N ALA A 7 -17.14 -25.59 1.79
CA ALA A 7 -16.28 -24.89 0.84
C ALA A 7 -14.78 -25.13 1.06
N GLY A 8 -14.37 -25.92 2.06
CA GLY A 8 -12.97 -26.21 2.38
C GLY A 8 -12.18 -25.01 2.92
N ILE A 9 -12.87 -23.96 3.38
CA ILE A 9 -12.26 -22.70 3.84
C ILE A 9 -11.86 -22.80 5.31
N ALA A 10 -12.66 -23.52 6.11
CA ALA A 10 -12.54 -23.48 7.56
C ALA A 10 -11.39 -24.33 8.13
N GLY A 11 -11.02 -25.44 7.48
CA GLY A 11 -9.99 -26.36 7.99
C GLY A 11 -10.29 -26.83 9.41
N VAL A 12 -9.49 -26.41 10.38
CA VAL A 12 -9.66 -26.72 11.82
C VAL A 12 -10.20 -25.54 12.64
N ALA A 13 -10.51 -24.40 12.00
CA ALA A 13 -10.89 -23.15 12.66
C ALA A 13 -12.20 -23.24 13.47
N HIS A 14 -13.09 -24.18 13.15
CA HIS A 14 -14.32 -24.41 13.94
C HIS A 14 -14.16 -25.47 15.03
N HIS A 15 -12.97 -26.01 15.28
CA HIS A 15 -12.78 -26.92 16.40
C HIS A 15 -12.61 -26.12 17.70
N LEU A 16 -13.28 -26.57 18.76
CA LEU A 16 -13.18 -26.02 20.12
C LEU A 16 -12.59 -27.09 21.02
N GLY A 17 -11.43 -26.81 21.63
CA GLY A 17 -10.70 -27.72 22.50
C GLY A 17 -10.72 -27.30 23.97
N LEU A 18 -11.09 -28.21 24.85
CA LEU A 18 -11.01 -28.06 26.31
C LEU A 18 -10.11 -29.15 26.87
N CYS A 19 -8.96 -28.78 27.41
CA CYS A 19 -8.05 -29.71 28.06
C CYS A 19 -8.14 -29.54 29.58
N LEU A 20 -8.51 -30.61 30.28
CA LEU A 20 -8.63 -30.66 31.73
C LEU A 20 -7.52 -31.54 32.28
N ARG A 21 -6.65 -30.97 33.11
CA ARG A 21 -5.56 -31.69 33.76
C ARG A 21 -5.93 -31.91 35.22
N PHE A 22 -6.17 -33.15 35.57
CA PHE A 22 -6.53 -33.57 36.92
C PHE A 22 -5.26 -33.89 37.72
N SER A 23 -5.18 -33.32 38.91
CA SER A 23 -4.20 -33.65 39.93
C SER A 23 -4.39 -35.07 40.48
N THR A 24 -3.59 -35.45 41.48
CA THR A 24 -3.62 -36.79 42.06
C THR A 24 -4.92 -37.17 42.72
N GLY A 25 -5.35 -38.43 42.55
CA GLY A 25 -6.56 -38.97 43.18
C GLY A 25 -7.84 -38.84 42.36
N VAL A 26 -7.72 -38.64 41.04
CA VAL A 26 -8.85 -38.74 40.10
C VAL A 26 -9.29 -40.20 39.91
N ASP A 27 -10.60 -40.42 39.94
CA ASP A 27 -11.21 -41.73 39.63
C ASP A 27 -11.56 -41.76 38.13
N LEU A 28 -10.79 -42.54 37.36
CA LEU A 28 -10.93 -42.59 35.90
C LEU A 28 -12.27 -43.19 35.47
N ASP A 29 -12.80 -44.18 36.19
CA ASP A 29 -14.06 -44.82 35.84
C ASP A 29 -15.23 -43.88 36.16
N ALA A 30 -15.16 -43.16 37.27
CA ALA A 30 -16.12 -42.10 37.58
C ALA A 30 -16.08 -40.97 36.54
N LEU A 31 -14.90 -40.63 36.00
CA LEU A 31 -14.75 -39.61 34.96
C LEU A 31 -15.34 -40.06 33.61
N VAL A 32 -15.11 -41.32 33.22
CA VAL A 32 -15.75 -41.92 32.03
C VAL A 32 -17.28 -41.94 32.19
N ALA A 33 -17.77 -42.36 33.35
CA ALA A 33 -19.20 -42.35 33.66
C ALA A 33 -19.79 -40.93 33.61
N ALA A 34 -19.03 -39.92 34.07
CA ALA A 34 -19.43 -38.51 34.00
C ALA A 34 -19.56 -38.02 32.55
N CYS A 35 -18.61 -38.35 31.67
CA CYS A 35 -18.69 -38.02 30.24
C CYS A 35 -19.96 -38.60 29.61
N HIS A 36 -20.27 -39.87 29.85
CA HIS A 36 -21.49 -40.49 29.33
C HIS A 36 -22.77 -39.85 29.89
N ALA A 37 -22.78 -39.51 31.17
CA ALA A 37 -23.91 -38.82 31.80
C ALA A 37 -24.17 -37.44 31.18
N VAL A 38 -23.11 -36.67 30.92
CA VAL A 38 -23.20 -35.36 30.27
C VAL A 38 -23.66 -35.50 28.81
N SER A 39 -23.15 -36.48 28.06
CA SER A 39 -23.60 -36.73 26.68
C SER A 39 -25.08 -37.08 26.59
N ARG A 40 -25.62 -37.85 27.55
CA ARG A 40 -27.07 -38.14 27.60
C ARG A 40 -27.90 -36.93 28.00
N ARG A 41 -27.36 -36.07 28.87
CA ARG A 41 -28.02 -34.83 29.31
C ARG A 41 -28.13 -33.81 28.17
N HIS A 42 -27.15 -33.78 27.26
CA HIS A 42 -27.06 -32.81 26.16
C HIS A 42 -27.04 -33.51 24.79
N PRO A 43 -28.22 -33.86 24.22
CA PRO A 43 -28.31 -34.60 22.95
C PRO A 43 -27.62 -33.92 21.75
N VAL A 44 -27.43 -32.59 21.79
CA VAL A 44 -26.70 -31.84 20.75
C VAL A 44 -25.27 -32.34 20.53
N LEU A 45 -24.63 -32.92 21.56
CA LEU A 45 -23.29 -33.49 21.44
C LEU A 45 -23.29 -34.77 20.58
N ALA A 46 -24.44 -35.42 20.45
CA ALA A 46 -24.69 -36.61 19.64
C ALA A 46 -25.47 -36.25 18.36
N THR A 47 -25.06 -35.17 17.67
CA THR A 47 -25.71 -34.67 16.46
C THR A 47 -24.71 -34.59 15.30
N GLY A 48 -25.14 -34.98 14.10
CA GLY A 48 -24.54 -34.65 12.80
C GLY A 48 -25.44 -33.71 11.98
N PHE A 49 -25.04 -33.34 10.77
CA PHE A 49 -25.74 -32.45 9.86
C PHE A 49 -25.77 -33.01 8.43
N ALA A 50 -26.83 -33.74 8.10
CA ALA A 50 -27.07 -34.25 6.76
C ALA A 50 -27.76 -33.21 5.87
N VAL A 51 -27.62 -33.32 4.55
CA VAL A 51 -28.33 -32.44 3.60
C VAL A 51 -29.68 -33.07 3.25
N GLU A 52 -30.77 -32.41 3.61
CA GLU A 52 -32.13 -32.82 3.27
C GLU A 52 -32.82 -31.65 2.56
N ASP A 53 -33.44 -31.90 1.40
CA ASP A 53 -34.02 -30.88 0.52
C ASP A 53 -33.04 -29.72 0.24
N GLY A 54 -31.77 -30.06 0.04
CA GLY A 54 -30.70 -29.10 -0.24
C GLY A 54 -30.35 -28.17 0.93
N ALA A 55 -30.79 -28.44 2.16
CA ALA A 55 -30.40 -27.67 3.34
C ALA A 55 -29.82 -28.58 4.44
N PRO A 56 -28.82 -28.11 5.22
CA PRO A 56 -28.31 -28.89 6.35
C PRO A 56 -29.38 -29.02 7.43
N ARG A 57 -29.64 -30.26 7.86
CA ARG A 57 -30.55 -30.62 8.95
C ARG A 57 -29.80 -31.40 10.02
N PRO A 58 -30.03 -31.10 11.32
CA PRO A 58 -29.45 -31.89 12.38
C PRO A 58 -30.02 -33.32 12.35
N VAL A 59 -29.15 -34.32 12.35
CA VAL A 59 -29.50 -35.74 12.41
C VAL A 59 -28.94 -36.39 13.68
N PRO A 60 -29.66 -37.31 14.32
CA PRO A 60 -29.14 -38.03 15.48
C PRO A 60 -27.88 -38.85 15.13
N ALA A 61 -26.89 -38.83 16.02
CA ALA A 61 -25.69 -39.64 15.94
C ALA A 61 -25.53 -40.50 17.21
N ALA A 62 -24.56 -41.42 17.20
CA ALA A 62 -24.16 -42.10 18.43
C ALA A 62 -23.59 -41.11 19.46
N PRO A 63 -23.76 -41.35 20.77
CA PRO A 63 -23.12 -40.53 21.80
C PRO A 63 -21.60 -40.42 21.57
N PRO A 64 -20.98 -39.26 21.86
CA PRO A 64 -19.53 -39.10 21.79
C PRO A 64 -18.79 -40.24 22.51
N PRO A 65 -17.84 -40.90 21.84
CA PRO A 65 -17.02 -41.91 22.51
C PRO A 65 -16.06 -41.25 23.51
N VAL A 66 -15.71 -41.99 24.55
CA VAL A 66 -14.56 -41.69 25.41
C VAL A 66 -13.39 -42.55 24.94
N LEU A 67 -12.49 -41.93 24.17
CA LEU A 67 -11.30 -42.58 23.62
C LEU A 67 -10.19 -42.56 24.66
N ARG A 68 -9.35 -43.62 24.71
CA ARG A 68 -8.13 -43.61 25.52
C ARG A 68 -6.92 -43.45 24.60
N ALA A 69 -6.10 -42.44 24.86
CA ALA A 69 -4.89 -42.16 24.10
C ALA A 69 -3.89 -41.36 24.93
N ASP A 70 -2.60 -41.55 24.65
CA ASP A 70 -1.51 -40.70 25.17
C ASP A 70 -1.66 -39.28 24.59
N LEU A 71 -1.80 -38.26 25.44
CA LEU A 71 -1.97 -36.86 25.06
C LEU A 71 -0.68 -36.04 25.28
N SER A 72 0.49 -36.69 25.28
CA SER A 72 1.79 -36.02 25.34
C SER A 72 2.18 -35.35 24.01
N GLY A 73 2.90 -34.24 24.12
CA GLY A 73 3.55 -33.53 23.00
C GLY A 73 2.63 -33.26 21.80
N ASP A 74 3.03 -33.78 20.63
CA ASP A 74 2.36 -33.56 19.35
C ASP A 74 1.01 -34.27 19.24
N ARG A 75 0.75 -35.30 20.06
CA ARG A 75 -0.48 -36.09 19.94
C ARG A 75 -1.71 -35.30 20.38
N LEU A 76 -1.58 -34.44 21.40
CA LEU A 76 -2.62 -33.48 21.79
C LEU A 76 -3.01 -32.57 20.61
N HIS A 77 -2.02 -32.04 19.90
CA HIS A 77 -2.22 -31.17 18.74
C HIS A 77 -2.86 -31.93 17.57
N ALA A 78 -2.44 -33.16 17.31
CA ALA A 78 -3.03 -34.01 16.28
C ALA A 78 -4.51 -34.31 16.59
N GLU A 79 -4.84 -34.64 17.84
CA GLU A 79 -6.24 -34.88 18.25
C GLU A 79 -7.09 -33.62 18.20
N LEU A 80 -6.54 -32.43 18.48
CA LEU A 80 -7.27 -31.17 18.27
C LEU A 80 -7.59 -30.93 16.78
N ARG A 81 -6.66 -31.26 15.88
CA ARG A 81 -6.78 -31.02 14.42
C ARG A 81 -7.55 -32.10 13.66
N ARG A 82 -7.85 -33.24 14.30
CA ARG A 82 -8.56 -34.35 13.65
C ARG A 82 -9.97 -33.91 13.17
N PRO A 83 -10.28 -34.02 11.87
CA PRO A 83 -11.54 -33.52 11.30
C PRO A 83 -12.76 -34.29 11.81
N PHE A 84 -13.94 -33.66 11.73
CA PHE A 84 -15.23 -34.30 12.01
C PHE A 84 -15.98 -34.65 10.72
N ALA A 85 -16.66 -35.80 10.70
CA ALA A 85 -17.60 -36.15 9.64
C ALA A 85 -18.93 -35.40 9.89
N LEU A 86 -19.11 -34.28 9.19
CA LEU A 86 -20.26 -33.38 9.42
C LEU A 86 -21.61 -34.04 9.18
N ASP A 87 -21.71 -34.96 8.24
CA ASP A 87 -22.96 -35.61 7.81
C ASP A 87 -23.49 -36.66 8.79
N THR A 88 -22.59 -37.35 9.47
CA THR A 88 -22.89 -38.53 10.30
C THR A 88 -22.69 -38.28 11.79
N GLY A 89 -21.82 -37.34 12.17
CA GLY A 89 -21.48 -37.07 13.57
C GLY A 89 -20.88 -38.28 14.31
N PRO A 90 -20.78 -38.23 15.66
CA PRO A 90 -21.03 -37.06 16.51
C PRO A 90 -19.99 -35.96 16.29
N LEU A 91 -20.39 -34.71 16.52
CA LEU A 91 -19.53 -33.53 16.40
C LEU A 91 -18.86 -33.12 17.71
N ALA A 92 -18.71 -34.07 18.63
CA ALA A 92 -17.93 -33.95 19.84
C ALA A 92 -17.22 -35.28 20.16
N ARG A 93 -16.08 -35.22 20.82
CA ARG A 93 -15.33 -36.39 21.31
C ARG A 93 -14.63 -36.09 22.62
N PHE A 94 -14.49 -37.13 23.45
CA PHE A 94 -13.70 -37.11 24.68
C PHE A 94 -12.47 -38.00 24.47
N VAL A 95 -11.29 -37.51 24.85
CA VAL A 95 -10.04 -38.28 24.83
C VAL A 95 -9.42 -38.21 26.22
N LEU A 96 -9.27 -39.36 26.85
CA LEU A 96 -8.75 -39.52 28.20
C LEU A 96 -7.35 -40.13 28.15
N ASP A 97 -6.40 -39.45 28.78
CA ASP A 97 -5.04 -39.90 29.01
C ASP A 97 -4.83 -40.16 30.50
N ASP A 98 -4.39 -41.38 30.81
CA ASP A 98 -4.00 -41.77 32.16
C ASP A 98 -2.50 -41.48 32.32
N THR A 99 -2.18 -40.41 33.05
CA THR A 99 -0.78 -40.01 33.22
C THR A 99 -0.08 -40.80 34.33
N GLY A 100 -0.81 -41.67 35.04
CA GLY A 100 -0.34 -42.40 36.22
C GLY A 100 -0.81 -41.72 37.52
N PRO A 101 -0.09 -40.70 38.04
CA PRO A 101 -0.53 -40.03 39.26
C PRO A 101 -1.77 -39.16 39.03
N GLY A 102 -2.11 -38.76 37.80
CA GLY A 102 -3.29 -37.94 37.47
C GLY A 102 -3.90 -38.32 36.12
N ALA A 103 -4.65 -37.40 35.50
CA ALA A 103 -5.26 -37.66 34.19
C ALA A 103 -5.38 -36.38 33.35
N VAL A 104 -5.44 -36.53 32.02
CA VAL A 104 -5.81 -35.46 31.10
C VAL A 104 -7.07 -35.84 30.35
N LEU A 105 -8.10 -35.02 30.42
CA LEU A 105 -9.31 -35.15 29.60
C LEU A 105 -9.34 -34.02 28.57
N LEU A 106 -9.19 -34.39 27.30
CA LEU A 106 -9.42 -33.51 26.17
C LEU A 106 -10.86 -33.66 25.67
N VAL A 107 -11.60 -32.57 25.63
CA VAL A 107 -12.89 -32.46 24.94
C VAL A 107 -12.67 -31.68 23.66
N VAL A 108 -13.03 -32.25 22.51
CA VAL A 108 -13.03 -31.54 21.23
C VAL A 108 -14.44 -31.54 20.68
N ALA A 109 -14.96 -30.37 20.33
CA ALA A 109 -16.27 -30.23 19.72
C ALA A 109 -16.23 -29.27 18.54
N HIS A 110 -17.07 -29.50 17.54
CA HIS A 110 -17.25 -28.56 16.44
C HIS A 110 -18.11 -27.37 16.89
N HIS A 111 -17.79 -26.16 16.44
CA HIS A 111 -18.52 -24.92 16.75
C HIS A 111 -19.99 -24.91 16.26
N LEU A 112 -20.44 -25.96 15.55
CA LEU A 112 -21.85 -26.14 15.14
C LEU A 112 -22.71 -26.65 16.31
N VAL A 113 -22.11 -27.37 17.25
CA VAL A 113 -22.81 -27.99 18.40
C VAL A 113 -22.32 -27.45 19.74
N PHE A 114 -21.36 -26.52 19.72
CA PHE A 114 -20.69 -26.01 20.90
C PHE A 114 -20.26 -24.57 20.70
N ASP A 115 -20.21 -23.78 21.79
CA ASP A 115 -19.73 -22.40 21.78
C ASP A 115 -19.01 -22.06 23.09
N GLY A 116 -18.57 -20.81 23.22
CA GLY A 116 -17.81 -20.37 24.39
C GLY A 116 -18.54 -20.53 25.73
N MET A 117 -19.86 -20.33 25.78
CA MET A 117 -20.64 -20.47 27.04
C MET A 117 -21.03 -21.93 27.30
N SER A 118 -21.15 -22.75 26.25
CA SER A 118 -21.31 -24.21 26.37
C SER A 118 -20.20 -24.85 27.18
N LYS A 119 -18.98 -24.30 27.13
CA LYS A 119 -17.85 -24.72 27.96
C LYS A 119 -18.18 -24.69 29.45
N ASP A 120 -18.74 -23.59 29.94
CA ASP A 120 -18.99 -23.40 31.38
C ASP A 120 -20.13 -24.34 31.85
N ILE A 121 -21.15 -24.53 31.00
CA ILE A 121 -22.24 -25.50 31.20
C ILE A 121 -21.68 -26.94 31.25
N LEU A 122 -20.82 -27.30 30.30
CA LEU A 122 -20.19 -28.60 30.22
C LEU A 122 -19.36 -28.89 31.48
N LEU A 123 -18.51 -27.95 31.88
CA LEU A 123 -17.64 -28.07 33.05
C LEU A 123 -18.44 -28.27 34.34
N ARG A 124 -19.48 -27.45 34.55
CA ARG A 124 -20.38 -27.55 35.70
C ARG A 124 -21.06 -28.92 35.75
N ASP A 125 -21.63 -29.36 34.62
CA ASP A 125 -22.39 -30.60 34.55
C ASP A 125 -21.47 -31.83 34.65
N LEU A 126 -20.25 -31.76 34.12
CA LEU A 126 -19.22 -32.81 34.24
C LEU A 126 -18.74 -32.95 35.68
N ALA A 127 -18.49 -31.83 36.38
CA ALA A 127 -18.10 -31.86 37.79
C ALA A 127 -19.20 -32.46 38.68
N ALA A 128 -20.46 -32.10 38.43
CA ALA A 128 -21.61 -32.65 39.14
C ALA A 128 -21.79 -34.16 38.87
N ALA A 129 -21.64 -34.58 37.61
CA ALA A 129 -21.73 -35.98 37.23
C ALA A 129 -20.59 -36.82 37.84
N TYR A 130 -19.36 -36.30 37.82
CA TYR A 130 -18.19 -36.93 38.43
C TYR A 130 -18.35 -37.13 39.94
N ALA A 131 -18.80 -36.11 40.66
CA ALA A 131 -19.03 -36.20 42.10
C ALA A 131 -20.06 -37.30 42.47
N ARG A 132 -21.12 -37.44 41.66
CA ARG A 132 -22.13 -38.50 41.85
C ARG A 132 -21.59 -39.88 41.54
N ALA A 133 -20.89 -40.03 40.42
CA ALA A 133 -20.29 -41.30 40.01
C ALA A 133 -19.28 -41.79 41.05
N ARG A 134 -18.41 -40.90 41.55
CA ARG A 134 -17.44 -41.19 42.62
C ARG A 134 -18.08 -41.57 43.94
N ALA A 135 -19.29 -41.04 44.23
CA ALA A 135 -20.07 -41.41 45.41
C ALA A 135 -20.87 -42.72 45.25
N GLY A 136 -20.73 -43.43 44.11
CA GLY A 136 -21.48 -44.66 43.83
C GLY A 136 -22.98 -44.44 43.61
N LEU A 137 -23.41 -43.19 43.34
CA LEU A 137 -24.81 -42.85 43.11
C LEU A 137 -25.17 -43.13 41.64
N ALA A 138 -26.04 -44.11 41.40
CA ALA A 138 -26.51 -44.49 40.06
C ALA A 138 -27.15 -43.31 39.28
N GLU A 139 -27.16 -43.47 37.95
CA GLU A 139 -27.57 -42.52 36.91
C GLU A 139 -28.97 -41.90 37.10
N VAL A 140 -29.10 -40.93 37.99
CA VAL A 140 -30.11 -39.88 37.84
C VAL A 140 -29.34 -38.66 37.39
N ALA A 141 -29.40 -38.40 36.09
CA ALA A 141 -28.92 -37.13 35.53
C ALA A 141 -29.54 -35.98 36.35
N PRO A 142 -28.86 -34.84 36.54
CA PRO A 142 -29.57 -33.63 36.93
C PRO A 142 -30.77 -33.49 35.97
N GLY A 143 -31.96 -33.14 36.48
CA GLY A 143 -33.25 -33.25 35.76
C GLY A 143 -33.23 -32.70 34.33
N PRO A 144 -34.18 -33.11 33.47
CA PRO A 144 -34.11 -32.88 32.03
C PRO A 144 -33.79 -31.43 31.69
N VAL A 145 -32.79 -31.22 30.83
CA VAL A 145 -32.61 -29.94 30.14
C VAL A 145 -33.94 -29.64 29.43
N ARG A 146 -34.39 -28.38 29.46
CA ARG A 146 -35.64 -27.98 28.79
C ARG A 146 -35.60 -28.43 27.33
N ASP A 147 -36.76 -28.77 26.77
CA ASP A 147 -36.85 -29.35 25.42
C ASP A 147 -36.18 -28.46 24.35
N HIS A 148 -35.07 -28.94 23.78
CA HIS A 148 -34.33 -28.29 22.71
C HIS A 148 -35.20 -28.06 21.46
N THR A 149 -36.16 -28.95 21.17
CA THR A 149 -37.03 -28.85 20.00
C THR A 149 -37.99 -27.68 20.15
N THR A 150 -38.61 -27.53 21.32
CA THR A 150 -39.46 -26.36 21.65
C THR A 150 -38.66 -25.05 21.61
N ALA A 151 -37.44 -25.03 22.17
CA ALA A 151 -36.58 -23.86 22.14
C ALA A 151 -36.20 -23.45 20.70
N ALA A 152 -35.81 -24.41 19.85
CA ALA A 152 -35.47 -24.17 18.45
C ALA A 152 -36.69 -23.73 17.61
N ALA A 153 -37.89 -24.27 17.88
CA ALA A 153 -39.12 -23.82 17.23
C ALA A 153 -39.46 -22.37 17.57
N ARG A 154 -39.35 -21.99 18.85
CA ARG A 154 -39.55 -20.59 19.30
C ARG A 154 -38.51 -19.64 18.72
N HIS A 155 -37.24 -20.05 18.69
CA HIS A 155 -36.19 -19.23 18.07
C HIS A 155 -36.47 -19.00 16.58
N ARG A 156 -36.87 -20.03 15.83
CA ARG A 156 -37.27 -19.88 14.41
C ARG A 156 -38.47 -18.94 14.24
N ALA A 157 -39.47 -19.03 15.12
CA ALA A 157 -40.62 -18.11 15.10
C ALA A 157 -40.18 -16.66 15.36
N LEU A 158 -39.31 -16.44 16.37
CA LEU A 158 -38.75 -15.12 16.67
C LEU A 158 -37.94 -14.55 15.50
N VAL A 159 -37.11 -15.36 14.86
CA VAL A 159 -36.34 -14.93 13.67
C VAL A 159 -37.29 -14.54 12.54
N ALA A 160 -38.31 -15.35 12.26
CA ALA A 160 -39.29 -15.05 11.22
C ALA A 160 -40.08 -13.75 11.50
N GLU A 161 -40.43 -13.50 12.75
CA GLU A 161 -41.08 -12.26 13.20
C GLU A 161 -40.18 -11.03 13.00
N LEU A 162 -38.90 -11.12 13.36
CA LEU A 162 -37.96 -9.99 13.30
C LEU A 162 -37.36 -9.74 11.91
N LEU A 163 -37.38 -10.73 11.01
CA LEU A 163 -36.66 -10.67 9.74
C LEU A 163 -37.04 -9.47 8.84
N PRO A 164 -38.33 -9.10 8.68
CA PRO A 164 -38.68 -7.93 7.85
C PRO A 164 -38.05 -6.63 8.35
N ALA A 165 -38.15 -6.35 9.66
CA ALA A 165 -37.55 -5.17 10.27
C ALA A 165 -36.02 -5.22 10.26
N ALA A 166 -35.43 -6.42 10.43
CA ALA A 166 -33.99 -6.61 10.31
C ALA A 166 -33.50 -6.27 8.89
N ARG A 167 -34.21 -6.71 7.84
CA ARG A 167 -33.86 -6.40 6.45
C ARG A 167 -33.85 -4.91 6.17
N GLU A 168 -34.88 -4.20 6.62
CA GLU A 168 -34.95 -2.75 6.48
C GLU A 168 -33.77 -2.06 7.20
N PHE A 169 -33.51 -2.46 8.45
CA PHE A 169 -32.41 -1.92 9.24
C PHE A 169 -31.04 -2.16 8.59
N TRP A 170 -30.73 -3.40 8.23
CA TRP A 170 -29.39 -3.76 7.73
C TRP A 170 -29.11 -3.22 6.32
N ARG A 171 -30.15 -2.96 5.51
CA ARG A 171 -29.99 -2.27 4.21
C ARG A 171 -29.29 -0.92 4.36
N GLU A 172 -29.55 -0.21 5.46
CA GLU A 172 -28.93 1.09 5.76
C GLU A 172 -27.63 0.97 6.56
N HIS A 173 -27.52 -0.06 7.43
CA HIS A 173 -26.48 -0.14 8.46
C HIS A 173 -25.35 -1.14 8.15
N TRP A 174 -25.49 -1.99 7.13
CA TRP A 174 -24.47 -2.92 6.70
C TRP A 174 -23.96 -2.60 5.30
N ARG A 175 -22.65 -2.73 5.13
CA ARG A 175 -21.94 -2.74 3.86
C ARG A 175 -20.96 -3.89 3.91
N GLU A 176 -20.68 -4.51 2.78
CA GLU A 176 -19.60 -5.50 2.71
C GLU A 176 -18.29 -4.83 3.18
N PRO A 177 -17.54 -5.44 4.09
CA PRO A 177 -16.35 -4.81 4.64
C PRO A 177 -15.27 -4.62 3.57
N GLU A 178 -14.75 -3.39 3.47
CA GLU A 178 -13.54 -3.08 2.72
C GLU A 178 -12.30 -3.67 3.40
N GLU A 179 -11.17 -3.68 2.68
CA GLU A 179 -9.88 -4.07 3.25
C GLU A 179 -9.51 -3.14 4.42
N VAL A 180 -9.19 -3.74 5.59
CA VAL A 180 -8.84 -2.97 6.79
C VAL A 180 -7.35 -2.69 6.84
N LEU A 181 -6.98 -1.45 7.13
CA LEU A 181 -5.59 -1.11 7.39
C LEU A 181 -5.18 -1.59 8.79
N LEU A 182 -4.30 -2.58 8.84
CA LEU A 182 -3.63 -3.08 10.04
C LEU A 182 -2.11 -3.13 9.80
N PRO A 183 -1.28 -2.96 10.85
CA PRO A 183 0.15 -3.20 10.76
C PRO A 183 0.46 -4.58 10.14
N GLY A 184 1.30 -4.61 9.11
CA GLY A 184 1.80 -5.86 8.51
C GLY A 184 0.91 -6.54 7.46
N MET A 185 -0.28 -5.99 7.17
CA MET A 185 -1.17 -6.51 6.12
C MET A 185 -0.44 -6.65 4.76
N GLY A 186 -0.59 -7.81 4.12
CA GLY A 186 -0.08 -8.11 2.77
C GLY A 186 1.34 -8.69 2.66
N ARG A 187 1.98 -9.10 3.77
CA ARG A 187 3.39 -9.58 3.79
C ARG A 187 3.57 -11.11 3.89
N SER A 188 2.53 -11.89 3.67
CA SER A 188 2.54 -13.32 4.01
C SER A 188 3.23 -14.18 2.95
N GLY A 189 4.26 -14.92 3.37
CA GLY A 189 4.91 -15.95 2.56
C GLY A 189 4.18 -17.30 2.62
N PRO A 190 4.52 -18.25 1.72
CA PRO A 190 3.98 -19.60 1.77
C PRO A 190 4.36 -20.32 3.08
N GLY A 191 3.39 -20.96 3.75
CA GLY A 191 3.61 -21.74 4.98
C GLY A 191 3.01 -21.17 6.27
N ALA A 192 2.09 -20.20 6.18
CA ALA A 192 1.40 -19.62 7.34
C ALA A 192 0.54 -20.67 8.11
N GLU A 193 0.69 -20.74 9.44
CA GLU A 193 -0.18 -21.54 10.32
C GLU A 193 -1.61 -20.95 10.36
N PRO A 194 -2.66 -21.77 10.62
CA PRO A 194 -4.07 -21.33 10.55
C PRO A 194 -4.47 -20.18 11.49
N GLY A 195 -3.63 -19.82 12.46
CA GLY A 195 -3.82 -18.69 13.36
C GLY A 195 -2.87 -18.78 14.56
N ALA A 196 -2.66 -17.66 15.25
CA ALA A 196 -1.96 -17.61 16.54
C ALA A 196 -2.63 -16.62 17.48
N ALA A 197 -2.27 -16.67 18.76
CA ALA A 197 -2.79 -15.77 19.78
C ALA A 197 -1.64 -15.10 20.53
N VAL A 198 -1.76 -13.80 20.80
CA VAL A 198 -0.78 -13.04 21.56
C VAL A 198 -1.46 -12.31 22.73
N PRO A 199 -0.93 -12.44 23.96
CA PRO A 199 -1.49 -11.73 25.11
C PRO A 199 -1.23 -10.24 24.98
N VAL A 200 -2.20 -9.44 25.38
CA VAL A 200 -2.04 -7.99 25.55
C VAL A 200 -1.91 -7.71 27.06
N PRO A 201 -0.73 -7.31 27.56
CA PRO A 201 -0.53 -7.11 28.98
C PRO A 201 -1.42 -5.98 29.51
N VAL A 202 -2.27 -6.30 30.49
CA VAL A 202 -3.13 -5.33 31.18
C VAL A 202 -2.70 -5.26 32.65
N PRO A 203 -1.94 -4.22 33.05
CA PRO A 203 -1.63 -4.00 34.45
C PRO A 203 -2.89 -3.76 35.29
N PRO A 204 -2.89 -4.11 36.59
CA PRO A 204 -4.06 -3.94 37.47
C PRO A 204 -4.64 -2.52 37.51
N GLU A 205 -3.79 -1.51 37.30
CA GLU A 205 -4.16 -0.10 37.25
C GLU A 205 -5.14 0.19 36.09
N ILE A 206 -5.01 -0.52 34.96
CA ILE A 206 -5.94 -0.39 33.83
C ILE A 206 -7.30 -0.99 34.21
N GLY A 207 -7.33 -2.11 34.94
CA GLY A 207 -8.58 -2.70 35.45
C GLY A 207 -9.36 -1.72 36.34
N ALA A 208 -8.69 -1.09 37.30
CA ALA A 208 -9.29 -0.08 38.16
C ALA A 208 -9.72 1.19 37.38
N ALA A 209 -8.93 1.61 36.38
CA ALA A 209 -9.26 2.73 35.52
C ALA A 209 -10.51 2.46 34.66
N LEU A 210 -10.69 1.22 34.19
CA LEU A 210 -11.89 0.79 33.47
C LEU A 210 -13.14 0.93 34.33
N ASP A 211 -13.11 0.52 35.61
CA ASP A 211 -14.24 0.69 36.53
C ASP A 211 -14.57 2.15 36.80
N THR A 212 -13.53 2.94 37.05
CA THR A 212 -13.68 4.37 37.32
C THR A 212 -14.29 5.08 36.10
N ALA A 213 -13.79 4.78 34.90
CA ALA A 213 -14.31 5.32 33.66
C ALA A 213 -15.73 4.81 33.35
N ALA A 214 -16.02 3.53 33.60
CA ALA A 214 -17.34 2.94 33.45
C ALA A 214 -18.38 3.68 34.30
N GLY A 215 -18.07 3.91 35.59
CA GLY A 215 -18.91 4.71 36.48
C GLY A 215 -19.08 6.16 36.00
N ARG A 216 -17.98 6.83 35.65
CA ARG A 216 -17.97 8.25 35.23
C ARG A 216 -18.70 8.51 33.91
N LEU A 217 -18.60 7.58 32.96
CA LEU A 217 -19.19 7.70 31.61
C LEU A 217 -20.55 6.99 31.52
N GLY A 218 -21.01 6.38 32.62
CA GLY A 218 -22.21 5.56 32.65
C GLY A 218 -22.16 4.42 31.64
N ALA A 219 -20.98 3.79 31.47
CA ALA A 219 -20.68 2.79 30.46
C ALA A 219 -20.28 1.44 31.03
N THR A 220 -20.35 0.40 30.20
CA THR A 220 -19.79 -0.91 30.53
C THR A 220 -18.32 -0.99 30.12
N ARG A 221 -17.54 -1.84 30.78
CA ARG A 221 -16.15 -2.13 30.37
C ARG A 221 -16.06 -2.56 28.91
N PHE A 222 -17.04 -3.34 28.43
CA PHE A 222 -17.14 -3.76 27.04
C PHE A 222 -17.30 -2.58 26.07
N GLU A 223 -18.19 -1.62 26.36
CA GLU A 223 -18.38 -0.42 25.54
C GLU A 223 -17.09 0.42 25.45
N LEU A 224 -16.35 0.54 26.56
CA LEU A 224 -15.06 1.25 26.60
C LEU A 224 -14.04 0.57 25.69
N LEU A 225 -13.87 -0.75 25.81
CA LEU A 225 -12.92 -1.52 25.01
C LEU A 225 -13.29 -1.49 23.51
N LEU A 226 -14.58 -1.62 23.18
CA LEU A 226 -15.04 -1.52 21.79
C LEU A 226 -14.81 -0.13 21.21
N ALA A 227 -15.06 0.93 21.98
CA ALA A 227 -14.71 2.29 21.59
C ALA A 227 -13.21 2.45 21.35
N THR A 228 -12.35 1.83 22.16
CA THR A 228 -10.90 1.86 21.92
C THR A 228 -10.52 1.15 20.62
N VAL A 229 -11.13 0.01 20.29
CA VAL A 229 -10.89 -0.68 19.01
C VAL A 229 -11.31 0.20 17.82
N HIS A 230 -12.46 0.87 17.89
CA HIS A 230 -12.86 1.81 16.85
C HIS A 230 -11.89 2.99 16.70
N ALA A 231 -11.46 3.58 17.82
CA ALA A 231 -10.47 4.65 17.81
C ALA A 231 -9.12 4.18 17.23
N LEU A 232 -8.70 2.95 17.55
CA LEU A 232 -7.47 2.34 17.06
C LEU A 232 -7.50 2.19 15.53
N LEU A 233 -8.56 1.60 14.99
CA LEU A 233 -8.73 1.43 13.54
C LEU A 233 -8.82 2.77 12.82
N TRP A 234 -9.49 3.75 13.41
CA TRP A 234 -9.51 5.12 12.88
C TRP A 234 -8.12 5.74 12.82
N ARG A 235 -7.31 5.58 13.88
CA ARG A 235 -5.92 6.06 13.90
C ARG A 235 -5.00 5.31 12.94
N TYR A 236 -5.37 4.12 12.48
CA TYR A 236 -4.69 3.42 11.39
C TYR A 236 -5.13 3.85 9.98
N GLY A 237 -6.04 4.82 9.88
CA GLY A 237 -6.51 5.34 8.60
C GLY A 237 -7.79 4.69 8.07
N ASN A 238 -8.56 3.97 8.91
CA ASN A 238 -9.86 3.44 8.53
C ASN A 238 -10.96 4.47 8.90
N PRO A 239 -11.50 5.27 7.96
CA PRO A 239 -12.39 6.39 8.28
C PRO A 239 -13.75 5.94 8.83
N THR A 240 -14.28 4.81 8.35
CA THR A 240 -15.55 4.22 8.81
C THR A 240 -15.32 2.79 9.30
N PRO A 241 -14.66 2.61 10.45
CA PRO A 241 -14.27 1.28 10.91
C PRO A 241 -15.51 0.46 11.26
N THR A 242 -15.55 -0.76 10.76
CA THR A 242 -16.56 -1.77 11.10
C THR A 242 -15.91 -2.84 11.96
N VAL A 243 -16.51 -3.13 13.12
CA VAL A 243 -16.03 -4.14 14.05
C VAL A 243 -17.15 -5.15 14.28
N ALA A 244 -16.85 -6.43 14.10
CA ALA A 244 -17.80 -7.50 14.40
C ALA A 244 -17.86 -7.72 15.92
N VAL A 245 -19.06 -7.75 16.47
CA VAL A 245 -19.28 -8.03 17.89
C VAL A 245 -19.99 -9.36 18.04
N ALA A 246 -19.34 -10.31 18.72
CA ALA A 246 -19.92 -11.61 19.03
C ALA A 246 -20.87 -11.49 20.23
N LEU A 247 -22.15 -11.82 20.01
CA LEU A 247 -23.21 -11.77 21.03
C LEU A 247 -23.86 -13.13 21.22
N SER A 248 -24.25 -13.42 22.46
CA SER A 248 -25.09 -14.59 22.77
C SER A 248 -26.55 -14.32 22.36
N THR A 249 -27.15 -15.31 21.71
CA THR A 249 -28.58 -15.36 21.36
C THR A 249 -29.39 -16.17 22.39
N ARG A 250 -28.74 -16.70 23.44
CA ARG A 250 -29.43 -17.42 24.51
C ARG A 250 -30.47 -16.54 25.21
N THR A 251 -31.56 -17.18 25.59
CA THR A 251 -32.67 -16.65 26.37
C THR A 251 -32.68 -17.32 27.74
N PRO A 252 -33.47 -16.84 28.72
CA PRO A 252 -33.63 -17.54 30.00
C PRO A 252 -34.05 -19.01 29.87
N GLU A 253 -34.75 -19.38 28.80
CA GLU A 253 -35.15 -20.75 28.50
C GLU A 253 -33.96 -21.63 28.07
N THR A 254 -33.02 -21.07 27.31
CA THR A 254 -31.86 -21.76 26.72
C THR A 254 -30.56 -21.51 27.47
N ALA A 255 -30.62 -20.86 28.63
CA ALA A 255 -29.47 -20.49 29.45
C ALA A 255 -28.58 -21.70 29.81
N ASP A 256 -29.18 -22.87 30.03
CA ASP A 256 -28.47 -24.11 30.39
C ASP A 256 -28.23 -25.06 29.20
N HIS A 257 -28.46 -24.61 27.96
CA HIS A 257 -28.28 -25.44 26.77
C HIS A 257 -26.85 -25.35 26.24
N ILE A 258 -26.24 -26.52 26.03
CA ILE A 258 -25.09 -26.66 25.13
C ILE A 258 -25.58 -26.49 23.69
N GLY A 259 -24.79 -25.81 22.86
CA GLY A 259 -25.12 -25.56 21.45
C GLY A 259 -24.44 -24.31 20.92
N GLN A 260 -24.68 -24.01 19.64
CA GLN A 260 -24.20 -22.78 19.03
C GLN A 260 -25.25 -21.66 19.15
N PHE A 261 -24.99 -20.69 20.02
CA PHE A 261 -25.83 -19.50 20.24
C PHE A 261 -25.07 -18.19 20.06
N VAL A 262 -23.95 -18.16 19.35
CA VAL A 262 -23.22 -16.93 19.02
C VAL A 262 -23.68 -16.40 17.68
N ASN A 263 -24.04 -15.13 17.65
CA ASN A 263 -24.26 -14.36 16.42
C ASN A 263 -23.32 -13.16 16.41
N GLU A 264 -22.79 -12.82 15.24
CA GLU A 264 -21.91 -11.67 15.06
C GLU A 264 -22.68 -10.53 14.42
N LEU A 265 -22.63 -9.36 15.05
CA LEU A 265 -23.25 -8.15 14.53
C LEU A 265 -22.18 -7.13 14.12
N PRO A 266 -22.23 -6.58 12.89
CA PRO A 266 -21.30 -5.55 12.45
C PRO A 266 -21.67 -4.22 13.11
N VAL A 267 -20.79 -3.69 13.95
CA VAL A 267 -20.90 -2.35 14.52
C VAL A 267 -20.06 -1.43 13.64
N ARG A 268 -20.72 -0.56 12.88
CA ARG A 268 -20.08 0.38 11.95
C ARG A 268 -20.34 1.80 12.44
N LEU A 269 -19.29 2.60 12.51
CA LEU A 269 -19.41 4.04 12.74
C LEU A 269 -19.17 4.78 11.43
N ALA A 270 -20.16 5.54 10.97
CA ALA A 270 -20.05 6.35 9.76
C ALA A 270 -19.06 7.50 9.93
N THR A 271 -18.93 8.03 11.15
CA THR A 271 -17.95 9.04 11.53
C THR A 271 -17.46 8.74 12.94
N ILE A 272 -16.19 8.96 13.19
CA ILE A 272 -15.59 8.85 14.53
C ILE A 272 -15.71 10.20 15.24
N PRO A 273 -16.34 10.26 16.44
CA PRO A 273 -16.43 11.50 17.21
C PRO A 273 -15.06 12.05 17.61
N ALA A 274 -15.00 13.34 17.96
CA ALA A 274 -13.73 14.01 18.27
C ALA A 274 -13.09 13.52 19.59
N THR A 275 -13.89 13.10 20.57
CA THR A 275 -13.44 12.70 21.91
C THR A 275 -13.75 11.24 22.20
N PHE A 276 -13.05 10.65 23.17
CA PHE A 276 -13.32 9.28 23.58
C PHE A 276 -14.67 9.15 24.29
N ARG A 277 -15.07 10.16 25.09
CA ARG A 277 -16.39 10.23 25.72
C ARG A 277 -17.51 10.09 24.69
N ASP A 278 -17.46 10.90 23.63
CA ASP A 278 -18.49 10.90 22.61
C ASP A 278 -18.48 9.61 21.79
N LEU A 279 -17.28 9.05 21.54
CA LEU A 279 -17.13 7.76 20.88
C LEU A 279 -17.78 6.61 21.68
N VAL A 280 -17.62 6.59 23.00
CA VAL A 280 -18.29 5.61 23.87
C VAL A 280 -19.82 5.77 23.77
N GLY A 281 -20.32 7.00 23.74
CA GLY A 281 -21.74 7.28 23.53
C GLY A 281 -22.26 6.78 22.18
N ALA A 282 -21.51 7.01 21.10
CA ALA A 282 -21.83 6.54 19.76
C ALA A 282 -21.85 5.00 19.68
N VAL A 283 -20.82 4.33 20.22
CA VAL A 283 -20.76 2.86 20.28
C VAL A 283 -21.96 2.28 21.04
N ARG A 284 -22.34 2.88 22.19
CA ARG A 284 -23.54 2.46 22.92
C ARG A 284 -24.80 2.59 22.08
N ALA A 285 -24.97 3.71 21.38
CA ALA A 285 -26.14 3.92 20.52
C ALA A 285 -26.22 2.85 19.42
N GLU A 286 -25.10 2.57 18.76
CA GLU A 286 -25.02 1.54 17.72
C GLU A 286 -25.31 0.13 18.25
N LEU A 287 -24.78 -0.23 19.42
CA LEU A 287 -25.06 -1.51 20.08
C LEU A 287 -26.54 -1.63 20.44
N ARG A 288 -27.13 -0.57 21.02
CA ARG A 288 -28.56 -0.56 21.39
C ARG A 288 -29.45 -0.72 20.15
N ALA A 289 -29.13 -0.06 19.05
CA ALA A 289 -29.89 -0.15 17.80
C ALA A 289 -29.88 -1.57 17.19
N ARG A 290 -28.76 -2.30 17.35
CA ARG A 290 -28.58 -3.66 16.81
C ARG A 290 -29.11 -4.77 17.71
N TYR A 291 -29.18 -4.53 19.01
CA TYR A 291 -29.54 -5.53 20.00
C TYR A 291 -30.91 -6.22 19.75
N PRO A 292 -31.98 -5.53 19.28
CA PRO A 292 -33.23 -6.18 18.92
C PRO A 292 -33.07 -7.29 17.87
N PHE A 293 -32.11 -7.12 16.95
CA PHE A 293 -31.88 -8.04 15.83
C PHE A 293 -30.84 -9.13 16.15
N ARG A 294 -30.32 -9.22 17.38
CA ARG A 294 -29.27 -10.19 17.75
C ARG A 294 -29.63 -11.65 17.48
N ALA A 295 -30.92 -11.98 17.49
CA ALA A 295 -31.40 -13.33 17.19
C ALA A 295 -31.41 -13.64 15.68
N VAL A 296 -31.39 -12.63 14.81
CA VAL A 296 -31.47 -12.77 13.35
C VAL A 296 -30.04 -12.90 12.79
N PRO A 297 -29.69 -14.02 12.13
CA PRO A 297 -28.39 -14.14 11.46
C PRO A 297 -28.23 -13.09 10.36
N LEU A 298 -27.03 -12.52 10.20
CA LEU A 298 -26.80 -11.42 9.25
C LEU A 298 -27.12 -11.81 7.81
N GLY A 299 -26.72 -13.00 7.36
CA GLY A 299 -26.91 -13.47 5.97
C GLY A 299 -28.35 -13.34 5.46
N PRO A 300 -29.35 -13.98 6.10
CA PRO A 300 -30.76 -13.79 5.77
C PRO A 300 -31.27 -12.34 5.80
N ALA A 301 -30.66 -11.49 6.63
CA ALA A 301 -31.07 -10.10 6.81
C ALA A 301 -30.51 -9.16 5.74
N VAL A 302 -29.37 -9.49 5.12
CA VAL A 302 -28.75 -8.70 4.03
C VAL A 302 -28.93 -9.30 2.64
N GLY A 303 -29.72 -10.38 2.51
CA GLY A 303 -29.93 -11.05 1.22
C GLY A 303 -28.86 -12.08 0.87
N GLY A 304 -27.93 -12.39 1.77
CA GLY A 304 -26.89 -13.40 1.58
C GLY A 304 -25.50 -12.90 1.95
N LEU A 305 -24.64 -13.81 2.37
CA LEU A 305 -23.21 -13.56 2.59
C LEU A 305 -22.42 -14.67 1.91
N ARG A 306 -21.36 -14.31 1.19
CA ARG A 306 -20.40 -15.28 0.63
C ARG A 306 -19.76 -16.06 1.78
N PRO A 307 -19.46 -17.36 1.63
CA PRO A 307 -18.81 -18.13 2.69
C PRO A 307 -17.50 -17.51 3.16
N ARG A 308 -16.72 -16.92 2.24
CA ARG A 308 -15.43 -16.27 2.54
C ARG A 308 -15.55 -14.88 3.17
N THR A 309 -16.71 -14.21 3.04
CA THR A 309 -16.89 -12.86 3.56
C THR A 309 -17.05 -12.90 5.08
N ALA A 310 -16.16 -12.20 5.78
CA ALA A 310 -16.27 -11.93 7.21
C ALA A 310 -17.38 -10.91 7.49
N VAL A 311 -17.97 -10.95 8.69
CA VAL A 311 -18.86 -9.87 9.13
C VAL A 311 -18.10 -8.54 9.22
N ALA A 312 -16.86 -8.62 9.71
CA ALA A 312 -15.85 -7.58 9.64
C ALA A 312 -14.47 -8.24 9.80
N PRO A 313 -13.39 -7.66 9.24
CA PRO A 313 -12.05 -8.21 9.36
C PRO A 313 -11.49 -8.12 10.79
N VAL A 314 -12.06 -7.26 11.64
CA VAL A 314 -11.73 -7.15 13.06
C VAL A 314 -12.95 -7.46 13.90
N SER A 315 -12.81 -8.36 14.87
CA SER A 315 -13.88 -8.72 15.80
C SER A 315 -13.50 -8.50 17.26
N VAL A 316 -14.51 -8.34 18.12
CA VAL A 316 -14.35 -8.30 19.57
C VAL A 316 -15.28 -9.34 20.20
N SER A 317 -14.69 -10.22 21.00
CA SER A 317 -15.39 -11.23 21.79
C SER A 317 -15.23 -10.92 23.26
N TYR A 318 -16.33 -10.71 23.97
CA TYR A 318 -16.31 -10.41 25.40
C TYR A 318 -17.02 -11.50 26.20
N ARG A 319 -16.35 -12.02 27.23
CA ARG A 319 -16.94 -12.99 28.15
C ARG A 319 -16.54 -12.71 29.59
N ARG A 320 -17.46 -13.00 30.50
CA ARG A 320 -17.14 -13.09 31.92
C ARG A 320 -16.45 -14.43 32.21
N ARG A 321 -15.45 -14.44 33.08
CA ARG A 321 -14.88 -15.66 33.64
C ARG A 321 -15.71 -16.09 34.84
N ASP A 322 -16.32 -17.26 34.73
CA ASP A 322 -16.90 -17.94 35.87
C ASP A 322 -15.81 -18.68 36.66
N PRO A 323 -15.97 -18.87 37.98
CA PRO A 323 -15.07 -19.71 38.76
C PRO A 323 -14.99 -21.12 38.17
N ALA A 324 -13.78 -21.69 38.09
CA ALA A 324 -13.60 -23.07 37.67
C ALA A 324 -14.34 -24.01 38.65
N PRO A 325 -15.11 -25.00 38.16
CA PRO A 325 -15.79 -25.93 39.04
C PRO A 325 -14.80 -26.90 39.69
N VAL A 326 -15.06 -27.25 40.95
CA VAL A 326 -14.26 -28.20 41.73
C VAL A 326 -14.79 -29.62 41.52
N PHE A 327 -13.92 -30.56 41.16
CA PHE A 327 -14.28 -31.95 40.88
C PHE A 327 -14.15 -32.82 42.14
N ALA A 328 -15.15 -32.74 43.03
CA ALA A 328 -15.19 -33.52 44.28
C ALA A 328 -13.88 -33.45 45.11
N GLY A 329 -13.27 -32.26 45.19
CA GLY A 329 -12.00 -32.04 45.91
C GLY A 329 -10.73 -32.39 45.13
N VAL A 330 -10.84 -32.80 43.86
CA VAL A 330 -9.70 -32.93 42.93
C VAL A 330 -9.42 -31.56 42.31
N GLU A 331 -8.17 -31.10 42.38
CA GLU A 331 -7.74 -29.90 41.68
C GLU A 331 -7.65 -30.17 40.18
N VAL A 332 -8.19 -29.26 39.38
CA VAL A 332 -8.23 -29.36 37.92
C VAL A 332 -7.70 -28.09 37.30
N ALA A 333 -6.61 -28.19 36.54
CA ALA A 333 -6.17 -27.11 35.68
C ALA A 333 -6.93 -27.18 34.34
N ILE A 334 -7.39 -26.03 33.86
CA ILE A 334 -8.22 -25.92 32.66
C ILE A 334 -7.48 -25.11 31.61
N ASP A 335 -7.01 -25.81 30.58
CA ASP A 335 -6.43 -25.20 29.38
C ASP A 335 -7.52 -25.16 28.31
N TRP A 336 -8.04 -23.97 28.02
CA TRP A 336 -9.01 -23.78 26.95
C TRP A 336 -8.28 -23.38 25.68
N ALA A 337 -8.22 -24.29 24.71
CA ALA A 337 -7.64 -24.06 23.40
C ALA A 337 -8.77 -23.80 22.41
N LEU A 338 -9.06 -22.53 22.16
CA LEU A 338 -9.67 -22.14 20.89
C LEU A 338 -8.58 -22.31 19.83
N PHE A 339 -8.86 -22.99 18.72
CA PHE A 339 -8.06 -22.71 17.54
C PHE A 339 -8.20 -21.21 17.26
N PRO A 340 -7.09 -20.47 17.17
CA PRO A 340 -7.14 -19.03 17.02
C PRO A 340 -7.87 -18.64 15.73
N GLY A 341 -9.04 -18.01 15.91
CA GLY A 341 -9.76 -17.27 14.88
C GLY A 341 -10.85 -18.06 14.13
N ASP A 342 -11.97 -17.39 13.91
CA ASP A 342 -12.72 -17.61 12.66
C ASP A 342 -11.74 -17.36 11.51
N ALA A 343 -11.55 -18.33 10.61
CA ALA A 343 -10.63 -18.23 9.47
C ALA A 343 -10.91 -17.01 8.56
N ARG A 344 -12.04 -16.33 8.76
CA ARG A 344 -12.48 -15.15 8.02
C ARG A 344 -12.02 -13.82 8.63
N ASN A 345 -11.76 -13.75 9.95
CA ASN A 345 -11.39 -12.50 10.62
C ASN A 345 -9.86 -12.39 10.67
N ALA A 346 -9.31 -11.28 10.17
CA ALA A 346 -7.87 -11.03 10.26
C ALA A 346 -7.40 -10.93 11.74
N LEU A 347 -8.24 -10.35 12.60
CA LEU A 347 -7.94 -10.11 14.01
C LEU A 347 -9.20 -10.24 14.89
N ASN A 348 -9.09 -10.91 16.03
CA ASN A 348 -10.12 -10.96 17.07
C ASN A 348 -9.52 -10.55 18.42
N LEU A 349 -10.07 -9.50 19.04
CA LEU A 349 -9.77 -9.16 20.43
C LEU A 349 -10.67 -10.00 21.34
N GLN A 350 -10.08 -11.00 21.98
CA GLN A 350 -10.74 -11.78 23.02
C GLN A 350 -10.54 -11.12 24.39
N VAL A 351 -11.65 -10.88 25.08
CA VAL A 351 -11.68 -10.29 26.42
C VAL A 351 -12.29 -11.29 27.39
N VAL A 352 -11.53 -11.64 28.42
CA VAL A 352 -11.97 -12.48 29.55
C VAL A 352 -11.96 -11.63 30.82
N ASP A 353 -13.14 -11.28 31.30
CA ASP A 353 -13.32 -10.39 32.45
C ASP A 353 -13.68 -11.19 33.71
N ASP A 354 -12.83 -11.16 34.73
CA ASP A 354 -13.05 -11.81 36.03
C ASP A 354 -13.66 -10.86 37.08
N GLY A 355 -13.99 -9.62 36.69
CA GLY A 355 -14.46 -8.56 37.59
C GLY A 355 -13.32 -7.76 38.23
N TYR A 356 -12.06 -8.17 38.05
CA TYR A 356 -10.87 -7.45 38.47
C TYR A 356 -10.16 -6.90 37.23
N THR A 357 -9.08 -7.53 36.81
CA THR A 357 -8.27 -7.10 35.65
C THR A 357 -8.60 -7.98 34.46
N PRO A 358 -9.22 -7.44 33.39
CA PRO A 358 -9.57 -8.25 32.25
C PRO A 358 -8.31 -8.80 31.57
N THR A 359 -8.35 -10.07 31.21
CA THR A 359 -7.34 -10.68 30.34
C THR A 359 -7.70 -10.35 28.89
N LEU A 360 -6.75 -9.78 28.15
CA LEU A 360 -6.90 -9.42 26.74
C LEU A 360 -5.95 -10.28 25.90
N GLU A 361 -6.47 -10.85 24.82
CA GLU A 361 -5.71 -11.66 23.87
C GLU A 361 -6.10 -11.28 22.44
N LEU A 362 -5.10 -11.09 21.58
CA LEU A 362 -5.30 -10.87 20.15
C LEU A 362 -5.08 -12.18 19.41
N GLN A 363 -6.17 -12.76 18.92
CA GLN A 363 -6.14 -13.90 18.02
C GLN A 363 -6.04 -13.36 16.60
N HIS A 364 -5.14 -13.90 15.78
CA HIS A 364 -4.88 -13.37 14.45
C HIS A 364 -4.61 -14.49 13.45
N GLN A 365 -4.99 -14.24 12.20
CA GLN A 365 -4.64 -15.09 11.07
C GLN A 365 -3.20 -14.79 10.67
N THR A 366 -2.29 -15.77 10.77
CA THR A 366 -0.85 -15.52 10.51
C THR A 366 -0.56 -15.13 9.06
N ALA A 367 -1.47 -15.52 8.14
CA ALA A 367 -1.47 -15.11 6.75
C ALA A 367 -1.99 -13.67 6.51
N ALA A 368 -2.52 -12.98 7.52
CA ALA A 368 -2.94 -11.59 7.42
C ALA A 368 -2.09 -10.67 8.31
N VAL A 369 -1.80 -11.11 9.53
CA VAL A 369 -1.07 -10.34 10.55
C VAL A 369 -0.03 -11.28 11.17
N SER A 370 1.25 -10.87 11.18
CA SER A 370 2.30 -11.67 11.84
C SER A 370 2.19 -11.61 13.37
N PRO A 371 2.76 -12.56 14.12
CA PRO A 371 2.78 -12.48 15.59
C PRO A 371 3.43 -11.19 16.13
N ASP A 372 4.44 -10.67 15.44
CA ASP A 372 5.10 -9.42 15.83
C ASP A 372 4.19 -8.21 15.60
N ASP A 373 3.47 -8.19 14.48
CA ASP A 373 2.49 -7.14 14.19
C ASP A 373 1.30 -7.21 15.15
N ALA A 374 0.84 -8.41 15.52
CA ALA A 374 -0.21 -8.59 16.51
C ALA A 374 0.22 -8.06 17.90
N ARG A 375 1.46 -8.33 18.33
CA ARG A 375 2.00 -7.75 19.58
C ARG A 375 2.08 -6.23 19.51
N ARG A 376 2.47 -5.69 18.35
CA ARG A 376 2.49 -4.24 18.10
C ARG A 376 1.10 -3.62 18.23
N ILE A 377 0.09 -4.22 17.59
CA ILE A 377 -1.33 -3.81 17.73
C ILE A 377 -1.77 -3.85 19.19
N GLY A 378 -1.38 -4.89 19.96
CA GLY A 378 -1.64 -4.98 21.40
C GLY A 378 -1.01 -3.83 22.19
N GLY A 379 0.23 -3.45 21.87
CA GLY A 379 0.91 -2.29 22.44
C GLY A 379 0.18 -0.97 22.15
N HIS A 380 -0.29 -0.80 20.91
CA HIS A 380 -1.10 0.36 20.50
C HIS A 380 -2.42 0.43 21.25
N LEU A 381 -3.16 -0.69 21.31
CA LEU A 381 -4.44 -0.80 22.01
C LEU A 381 -4.29 -0.40 23.48
N ARG A 382 -3.26 -0.92 24.16
CA ARG A 382 -2.97 -0.61 25.57
C ARG A 382 -2.64 0.87 25.77
N THR A 383 -1.79 1.43 24.93
CA THR A 383 -1.35 2.84 25.03
C THR A 383 -2.54 3.78 24.86
N LEU A 384 -3.33 3.54 23.81
CA LEU A 384 -4.52 4.32 23.51
C LEU A 384 -5.58 4.17 24.62
N LEU A 385 -5.87 2.94 25.07
CA LEU A 385 -6.81 2.67 26.15
C LEU A 385 -6.42 3.45 27.42
N THR A 386 -5.16 3.34 27.83
CA THR A 386 -4.66 3.97 29.06
C THR A 386 -4.86 5.50 29.01
N ALA A 387 -4.49 6.13 27.89
CA ALA A 387 -4.63 7.57 27.74
C ALA A 387 -6.10 8.02 27.65
N ALA A 388 -6.94 7.26 26.93
CA ALA A 388 -8.36 7.53 26.78
C ALA A 388 -9.15 7.41 28.08
N LEU A 389 -8.78 6.48 28.97
CA LEU A 389 -9.39 6.34 30.29
C LEU A 389 -8.99 7.49 31.23
N ALA A 390 -7.73 7.94 31.15
CA ALA A 390 -7.22 9.04 31.97
C ALA A 390 -7.92 10.37 31.64
N ASP A 391 -8.02 10.71 30.34
CA ASP A 391 -8.60 11.97 29.87
C ASP A 391 -9.53 11.73 28.66
N PRO A 392 -10.81 11.35 28.91
CA PRO A 392 -11.74 10.98 27.84
C PRO A 392 -12.24 12.17 27.01
N ASP A 393 -12.00 13.40 27.48
CA ASP A 393 -12.44 14.64 26.84
C ASP A 393 -11.36 15.24 25.91
N ARG A 394 -10.12 14.73 26.00
CA ARG A 394 -9.04 15.07 25.07
C ARG A 394 -9.37 14.61 23.64
N PRO A 395 -9.03 15.41 22.60
CA PRO A 395 -9.22 14.99 21.22
C PRO A 395 -8.51 13.66 20.92
N LEU A 396 -9.21 12.73 20.25
CA LEU A 396 -8.69 11.39 19.95
C LEU A 396 -7.37 11.43 19.14
N ALA A 397 -7.23 12.40 18.24
CA ALA A 397 -6.00 12.61 17.48
C ALA A 397 -4.80 12.97 18.36
N ALA A 398 -5.04 13.64 19.50
CA ALA A 398 -4.00 14.09 20.43
C ALA A 398 -3.63 13.03 21.47
N LEU A 399 -4.35 11.91 21.54
CA LEU A 399 -4.00 10.80 22.43
C LEU A 399 -2.80 10.02 21.87
N PRO A 400 -1.86 9.58 22.73
CA PRO A 400 -0.74 8.74 22.29
C PRO A 400 -1.26 7.40 21.76
N LEU A 401 -0.71 6.99 20.62
CA LEU A 401 -0.99 5.70 19.99
C LEU A 401 0.19 4.74 20.15
N LEU A 402 1.40 5.23 19.86
CA LEU A 402 2.62 4.43 19.86
C LEU A 402 3.18 4.27 21.28
N PRO A 403 3.55 3.04 21.69
CA PRO A 403 4.46 2.82 22.81
C PRO A 403 5.75 3.64 22.66
N ALA A 404 6.38 4.02 23.77
CA ALA A 404 7.56 4.90 23.76
C ALA A 404 8.73 4.34 22.93
N ASP A 405 8.96 3.02 22.97
CA ASP A 405 10.00 2.35 22.20
C ASP A 405 9.71 2.35 20.71
N GLU A 406 8.45 2.19 20.29
CA GLU A 406 8.08 2.31 18.88
C GLU A 406 8.12 3.76 18.39
N LEU A 407 7.69 4.72 19.23
CA LEU A 407 7.79 6.14 18.91
C LEU A 407 9.24 6.55 18.63
N ASP A 408 10.18 6.12 19.48
CA ASP A 408 11.62 6.32 19.27
C ASP A 408 12.12 5.66 17.97
N ARG A 409 11.65 4.45 17.66
CA ARG A 409 11.98 3.75 16.42
C ARG A 409 11.47 4.43 15.16
N VAL A 410 10.33 5.14 15.18
CA VAL A 410 9.82 5.83 13.97
C VAL A 410 10.29 7.27 13.87
N LEU A 411 10.69 7.91 14.98
CA LEU A 411 11.15 9.29 15.00
C LEU A 411 12.67 9.45 14.98
N HIS A 412 13.40 8.59 15.68
CA HIS A 412 14.82 8.80 16.00
C HIS A 412 15.73 7.78 15.32
N ALA A 413 15.47 6.48 15.45
CA ALA A 413 16.36 5.44 14.94
C ALA A 413 16.68 5.54 13.42
N PRO A 414 15.71 5.64 12.49
CA PRO A 414 15.98 5.82 11.06
C PRO A 414 16.51 7.21 10.70
N ASN A 415 16.39 8.16 11.63
CA ASN A 415 16.76 9.57 11.47
C ASN A 415 18.08 9.94 12.16
N ALA A 416 18.80 8.95 12.69
CA ALA A 416 20.15 9.08 13.24
C ALA A 416 21.19 9.20 12.10
N THR A 417 21.02 10.21 11.26
CA THR A 417 21.77 10.43 10.01
C THR A 417 22.79 11.55 10.11
N GLU A 418 23.05 12.08 11.30
CA GLU A 418 23.98 13.18 11.49
C GLU A 418 25.40 12.82 11.00
N ARG A 419 25.92 13.66 10.11
CA ARG A 419 27.23 13.51 9.48
C ARG A 419 27.94 14.85 9.46
N ALA A 420 29.19 14.85 9.94
CA ALA A 420 30.06 16.02 9.92
C ALA A 420 30.67 16.21 8.52
N TYR A 421 29.92 16.80 7.60
CA TYR A 421 30.43 17.18 6.29
C TYR A 421 31.08 18.57 6.31
N PRO A 422 32.12 18.82 5.48
CA PRO A 422 32.66 20.15 5.29
C PRO A 422 31.59 21.14 4.80
N SER A 423 31.63 22.37 5.31
CA SER A 423 30.75 23.46 4.87
C SER A 423 31.21 24.14 3.58
N GLU A 424 32.03 23.46 2.76
CA GLU A 424 32.55 24.00 1.50
C GLU A 424 31.38 24.19 0.50
N THR A 425 31.47 25.23 -0.31
CA THR A 425 30.59 25.47 -1.45
C THR A 425 31.09 24.75 -2.70
N LEU A 426 30.26 24.66 -3.75
CA LEU A 426 30.63 23.99 -5.00
C LEU A 426 31.91 24.58 -5.64
N PRO A 427 32.11 25.92 -5.71
CA PRO A 427 33.36 26.49 -6.20
C PRO A 427 34.58 26.11 -5.37
N GLU A 428 34.45 26.05 -4.04
CA GLU A 428 35.54 25.65 -3.15
C GLU A 428 35.90 24.18 -3.32
N LEU A 429 34.91 23.30 -3.47
CA LEU A 429 35.10 21.88 -3.77
C LEU A 429 35.86 21.67 -5.09
N LEU A 430 35.48 22.39 -6.15
CA LEU A 430 36.19 22.35 -7.43
C LEU A 430 37.63 22.83 -7.28
N ALA A 431 37.85 23.98 -6.61
CA ALA A 431 39.17 24.54 -6.41
C ALA A 431 40.06 23.59 -5.58
N ARG A 432 39.51 22.91 -4.57
CA ARG A 432 40.20 21.88 -3.80
C ARG A 432 40.59 20.70 -4.68
N GLN A 433 39.66 20.15 -5.46
CA GLN A 433 39.94 19.00 -6.31
C GLN A 433 40.96 19.33 -7.40
N ALA A 434 40.91 20.54 -7.98
CA ALA A 434 41.87 20.97 -8.99
C ALA A 434 43.31 21.10 -8.46
N ARG A 435 43.49 21.33 -7.15
CA ARG A 435 44.80 21.26 -6.50
C ARG A 435 45.26 19.82 -6.24
N LEU A 436 44.33 18.91 -5.94
CA LEU A 436 44.63 17.52 -5.63
C LEU A 436 44.98 16.69 -6.87
N THR A 437 44.26 16.88 -7.98
CA THR A 437 44.41 16.07 -9.20
C THR A 437 44.41 16.94 -10.48
N PRO A 438 45.35 17.89 -10.62
CA PRO A 438 45.31 18.91 -11.67
C PRO A 438 45.31 18.35 -13.09
N ASP A 439 46.04 17.26 -13.34
CA ASP A 439 46.23 16.69 -14.68
C ASP A 439 45.20 15.59 -15.02
N ARG A 440 44.35 15.17 -14.07
CA ARG A 440 43.24 14.23 -14.36
C ARG A 440 42.18 14.95 -15.19
N ILE A 441 41.46 14.18 -15.99
CA ILE A 441 40.38 14.69 -16.83
C ILE A 441 39.13 14.87 -16.00
N ALA A 442 38.66 16.11 -15.92
CA ALA A 442 37.44 16.46 -15.22
C ALA A 442 36.21 16.26 -16.11
N VAL A 443 36.29 16.70 -17.37
CA VAL A 443 35.15 16.68 -18.29
C VAL A 443 35.55 16.37 -19.73
N HIS A 444 34.71 15.62 -20.43
CA HIS A 444 34.81 15.28 -21.85
C HIS A 444 33.41 15.31 -22.48
N GLY A 445 33.26 15.91 -23.65
CA GLY A 445 31.99 15.89 -24.39
C GLY A 445 32.00 16.80 -25.63
N PRO A 446 30.84 17.09 -26.24
CA PRO A 446 30.76 18.01 -27.36
C PRO A 446 31.13 19.46 -26.94
N GLY A 447 31.75 20.21 -27.86
CA GLY A 447 31.97 21.65 -27.73
C GLY A 447 30.90 22.48 -28.45
N LEU A 448 30.77 23.77 -28.10
CA LEU A 448 29.99 24.72 -28.91
C LEU A 448 30.75 25.02 -30.21
N THR A 449 30.15 24.75 -31.38
CA THR A 449 30.72 25.08 -32.69
C THR A 449 30.37 26.50 -33.15
N ARG A 450 31.27 27.13 -33.92
CA ARG A 450 31.14 28.51 -34.45
C ARG A 450 29.92 28.66 -35.38
N THR A 451 29.02 29.59 -35.03
CA THR A 451 28.04 30.29 -35.89
C THR A 451 27.39 29.53 -37.06
N GLY A 452 26.11 29.17 -36.95
CA GLY A 452 25.11 29.21 -38.04
C GLY A 452 25.31 28.32 -39.29
N GLY A 453 26.34 27.48 -39.37
CA GLY A 453 26.51 26.50 -40.44
C GLY A 453 25.85 25.16 -40.09
N ALA A 454 25.29 24.49 -41.10
CA ALA A 454 24.75 23.13 -40.96
C ALA A 454 25.77 22.21 -40.23
N PRO A 455 25.31 21.29 -39.35
CA PRO A 455 26.18 20.34 -38.68
C PRO A 455 27.07 19.62 -39.70
N ALA A 456 28.36 19.48 -39.38
CA ALA A 456 29.31 18.70 -40.16
C ALA A 456 28.95 17.21 -40.04
N GLY A 457 27.87 16.80 -40.71
CA GLY A 457 27.33 15.45 -40.64
C GLY A 457 26.90 15.02 -39.22
N PRO A 458 26.27 13.84 -39.12
CA PRO A 458 25.89 13.25 -37.84
C PRO A 458 27.06 12.67 -37.01
N ASP A 459 28.30 12.71 -37.49
CA ASP A 459 29.37 11.82 -36.98
C ASP A 459 30.52 12.44 -36.16
N ASP A 460 30.74 13.76 -36.05
CA ASP A 460 31.65 14.29 -34.98
C ASP A 460 31.63 15.84 -34.81
N PRO A 461 30.90 16.43 -33.84
CA PRO A 461 31.24 17.76 -33.35
C PRO A 461 32.51 17.66 -32.50
N ALA A 462 33.61 18.31 -32.89
CA ALA A 462 34.92 18.24 -32.23
C ALA A 462 34.82 18.11 -30.69
N GLU A 463 35.07 16.91 -30.17
CA GLU A 463 34.98 16.64 -28.74
C GLU A 463 36.00 17.48 -27.96
N ARG A 464 35.54 18.16 -26.92
CA ARG A 464 36.41 18.88 -25.98
C ARG A 464 36.69 18.03 -24.76
N ARG A 465 37.92 18.15 -24.25
CA ARG A 465 38.40 17.47 -23.05
C ARG A 465 39.18 18.46 -22.20
N LEU A 466 38.81 18.61 -20.93
CA LEU A 466 39.49 19.50 -19.98
C LEU A 466 39.97 18.71 -18.78
N SER A 467 41.24 18.91 -18.42
CA SER A 467 41.78 18.53 -17.11
C SER A 467 41.17 19.39 -15.99
N TYR A 468 41.31 18.97 -14.74
CA TYR A 468 40.86 19.78 -13.60
C TYR A 468 41.52 21.16 -13.55
N ARG A 469 42.82 21.25 -13.90
CA ARG A 469 43.54 22.54 -13.99
C ARG A 469 42.94 23.44 -15.07
N GLU A 470 42.68 22.90 -16.26
CA GLU A 470 42.11 23.66 -17.37
C GLU A 470 40.67 24.08 -17.07
N LEU A 471 39.85 23.18 -16.53
CA LEU A 471 38.48 23.47 -16.10
C LEU A 471 38.45 24.61 -15.09
N ALA A 472 39.27 24.54 -14.04
CA ALA A 472 39.34 25.59 -13.02
C ALA A 472 39.80 26.95 -13.60
N ALA A 473 40.76 26.95 -14.53
CA ALA A 473 41.23 28.16 -15.17
C ALA A 473 40.15 28.82 -16.05
N VAL A 474 39.44 28.01 -16.84
CA VAL A 474 38.34 28.48 -17.70
C VAL A 474 37.18 29.00 -16.87
N VAL A 475 36.75 28.24 -15.85
CA VAL A 475 35.66 28.63 -14.92
C VAL A 475 35.96 29.97 -14.27
N ARG A 476 37.22 30.17 -13.84
CA ARG A 476 37.65 31.45 -13.24
C ARG A 476 37.56 32.61 -14.23
N ARG A 477 38.02 32.44 -15.47
CA ARG A 477 37.94 33.50 -16.51
C ARG A 477 36.50 33.87 -16.81
N LEU A 478 35.62 32.88 -16.99
CA LEU A 478 34.21 33.16 -17.24
C LEU A 478 33.55 33.81 -16.02
N ALA A 479 33.90 33.41 -14.80
CA ALA A 479 33.40 34.06 -13.58
C ALA A 479 33.86 35.52 -13.46
N GLU A 480 35.11 35.84 -13.84
CA GLU A 480 35.61 37.21 -13.95
C GLU A 480 34.79 38.02 -14.97
N ARG A 481 34.56 37.46 -16.16
CA ARG A 481 33.73 38.10 -17.17
C ARG A 481 32.29 38.36 -16.71
N LEU A 482 31.65 37.39 -16.04
CA LEU A 482 30.31 37.57 -15.49
C LEU A 482 30.25 38.74 -14.49
N ARG A 483 31.31 38.94 -13.69
CA ARG A 483 31.39 40.08 -12.76
C ARG A 483 31.58 41.40 -13.49
N ASP A 484 32.39 41.45 -14.54
CA ASP A 484 32.55 42.63 -15.40
C ASP A 484 31.20 43.03 -16.04
N ASP A 485 30.37 42.04 -16.36
CA ASP A 485 29.00 42.21 -16.85
C ASP A 485 27.97 42.49 -15.72
N GLY A 486 28.43 42.77 -14.49
CA GLY A 486 27.62 43.25 -13.37
C GLY A 486 27.01 42.16 -12.47
N ILE A 487 27.44 40.90 -12.59
CA ILE A 487 27.00 39.83 -11.68
C ILE A 487 27.68 39.95 -10.32
N ALA A 488 26.86 40.03 -9.27
CA ALA A 488 27.29 40.10 -7.88
C ALA A 488 26.67 38.97 -7.04
N ALA A 489 27.14 38.83 -5.79
CA ALA A 489 26.64 37.83 -4.85
C ALA A 489 25.11 37.89 -4.71
N GLY A 490 24.44 36.73 -4.81
CA GLY A 490 22.98 36.61 -4.72
C GLY A 490 22.22 36.98 -6.00
N ALA A 491 22.90 37.37 -7.08
CA ALA A 491 22.27 37.50 -8.40
C ALA A 491 21.84 36.12 -8.94
N ARG A 492 20.90 36.13 -9.89
CA ARG A 492 20.47 34.95 -10.64
C ARG A 492 20.91 35.10 -12.09
N VAL A 493 21.55 34.08 -12.64
CA VAL A 493 21.96 34.04 -14.05
C VAL A 493 21.22 32.92 -14.73
N ALA A 494 20.41 33.23 -15.75
CA ALA A 494 19.75 32.22 -16.55
C ALA A 494 20.75 31.60 -17.53
N VAL A 495 20.74 30.28 -17.67
CA VAL A 495 21.65 29.54 -18.54
C VAL A 495 20.82 28.68 -19.49
N CYS A 496 20.84 29.03 -20.78
CA CYS A 496 20.13 28.34 -21.85
C CYS A 496 21.14 27.90 -22.91
N LEU A 497 21.78 26.75 -22.70
CA LEU A 497 22.83 26.22 -23.58
C LEU A 497 22.51 24.77 -23.96
N PRO A 498 22.90 24.31 -25.16
CA PRO A 498 22.87 22.90 -25.51
C PRO A 498 23.86 22.09 -24.65
N ARG A 499 23.70 20.77 -24.61
CA ARG A 499 24.65 19.92 -23.89
C ARG A 499 26.05 20.06 -24.47
N SER A 500 26.98 20.50 -23.63
CA SER A 500 28.34 20.82 -24.02
C SER A 500 29.24 20.91 -22.79
N VAL A 501 30.56 20.89 -23.00
CA VAL A 501 31.53 21.19 -21.93
C VAL A 501 31.31 22.61 -21.38
N GLU A 502 30.95 23.54 -22.25
CA GLU A 502 30.63 24.94 -21.98
C GLU A 502 29.45 25.09 -21.03
N LEU A 503 28.44 24.22 -21.11
CA LEU A 503 27.34 24.20 -20.17
C LEU A 503 27.87 23.99 -18.75
N LEU A 504 28.66 22.92 -18.51
CA LEU A 504 29.24 22.65 -17.19
C LEU A 504 30.13 23.80 -16.71
N VAL A 505 30.99 24.31 -17.59
CA VAL A 505 31.84 25.48 -17.31
C VAL A 505 31.00 26.68 -16.86
N THR A 506 29.91 26.97 -17.56
CA THR A 506 29.03 28.11 -17.27
C THR A 506 28.35 27.97 -15.92
N LEU A 507 27.81 26.79 -15.60
CA LEU A 507 27.17 26.54 -14.29
C LEU A 507 28.15 26.76 -13.14
N LEU A 508 29.38 26.24 -13.27
CA LEU A 508 30.45 26.41 -12.28
C LEU A 508 30.92 27.88 -12.19
N ALA A 509 31.01 28.58 -13.32
CA ALA A 509 31.43 29.98 -13.38
C ALA A 509 30.41 30.92 -12.72
N VAL A 510 29.11 30.67 -12.90
CA VAL A 510 28.04 31.42 -12.22
C VAL A 510 28.18 31.30 -10.70
N GLY A 511 28.35 30.07 -10.18
CA GLY A 511 28.60 29.85 -8.75
C GLY A 511 29.90 30.50 -8.27
N THR A 512 30.96 30.44 -9.07
CA THR A 512 32.27 31.08 -8.78
C THR A 512 32.19 32.62 -8.80
N ALA A 513 31.19 33.19 -9.50
CA ALA A 513 30.87 34.61 -9.45
C ALA A 513 30.01 34.99 -8.22
N GLY A 514 29.58 34.02 -7.41
CA GLY A 514 28.72 34.22 -6.23
C GLY A 514 27.22 34.27 -6.55
N ALA A 515 26.83 33.91 -7.77
CA ALA A 515 25.45 33.94 -8.23
C ALA A 515 24.85 32.52 -8.31
N ALA A 516 23.52 32.45 -8.32
CA ALA A 516 22.78 31.21 -8.54
C ALA A 516 22.46 31.04 -10.01
N TYR A 517 22.67 29.84 -10.56
CA TYR A 517 22.24 29.56 -11.93
C TYR A 517 20.75 29.18 -11.99
N VAL A 518 20.08 29.57 -13.07
CA VAL A 518 18.71 29.17 -13.41
C VAL A 518 18.77 28.42 -14.73
N PRO A 519 18.78 27.08 -14.72
CA PRO A 519 18.96 26.31 -15.94
C PRO A 519 17.66 26.29 -16.74
N ILE A 520 17.77 26.52 -18.06
CA ILE A 520 16.66 26.47 -19.00
C ILE A 520 17.02 25.48 -20.10
N ASP A 521 16.22 24.43 -20.26
CA ASP A 521 16.41 23.48 -21.36
C ASP A 521 16.08 24.18 -22.69
N PRO A 522 17.02 24.23 -23.66
CA PRO A 522 16.79 24.87 -24.94
C PRO A 522 15.68 24.21 -25.76
N ARG A 523 15.32 22.95 -25.45
CA ARG A 523 14.22 22.20 -26.10
C ARG A 523 12.85 22.61 -25.59
N TYR A 524 12.76 23.37 -24.49
CA TYR A 524 11.47 23.90 -24.03
C TYR A 524 10.88 24.89 -25.05
N PRO A 525 9.54 24.91 -25.22
CA PRO A 525 8.88 25.89 -26.07
C PRO A 525 9.24 27.32 -25.68
N ALA A 526 9.32 28.24 -26.66
CA ALA A 526 9.71 29.63 -26.44
C ALA A 526 8.92 30.31 -25.31
N ARG A 527 7.60 30.13 -25.27
CA ARG A 527 6.74 30.70 -24.22
C ARG A 527 7.09 30.19 -22.83
N ARG A 528 7.41 28.89 -22.68
CA ARG A 528 7.82 28.32 -21.40
C ARG A 528 9.16 28.89 -20.93
N ARG A 529 10.12 29.06 -21.85
CA ARG A 529 11.40 29.72 -21.56
C ARG A 529 11.19 31.16 -21.09
N SER A 530 10.32 31.93 -21.76
CA SER A 530 9.94 33.28 -21.33
C SER A 530 9.31 33.30 -19.93
N LEU A 531 8.36 32.41 -19.64
CA LEU A 531 7.76 32.32 -18.30
C LEU A 531 8.79 32.05 -17.20
N ILE A 532 9.76 31.17 -17.45
CA ILE A 532 10.85 30.91 -16.50
C ILE A 532 11.70 32.16 -16.29
N LEU A 533 12.04 32.87 -17.37
CA LEU A 533 12.80 34.13 -17.29
C LEU A 533 12.05 35.20 -16.51
N ASP A 534 10.74 35.35 -16.75
CA ASP A 534 9.89 36.32 -16.07
C ASP A 534 9.79 36.03 -14.55
N GLU A 535 9.53 34.77 -14.18
CA GLU A 535 9.44 34.36 -12.77
C GLU A 535 10.79 34.41 -12.05
N ALA A 536 11.88 34.07 -12.76
CA ALA A 536 13.23 34.08 -12.20
C ALA A 536 13.78 35.50 -12.07
N ALA A 537 13.38 36.43 -12.95
CA ALA A 537 13.94 37.78 -13.08
C ALA A 537 15.49 37.77 -12.98
N PRO A 538 16.20 37.08 -13.90
CA PRO A 538 17.65 36.97 -13.86
C PRO A 538 18.32 38.30 -14.23
N ARG A 539 19.54 38.52 -13.75
CA ARG A 539 20.36 39.69 -14.10
C ARG A 539 21.02 39.57 -15.47
N LEU A 540 21.21 38.35 -15.95
CA LEU A 540 21.86 38.04 -17.22
C LEU A 540 21.32 36.70 -17.74
N LEU A 541 21.19 36.58 -19.06
CA LEU A 541 20.96 35.33 -19.77
C LEU A 541 22.24 34.93 -20.53
N VAL A 542 22.82 33.79 -20.18
CA VAL A 542 23.93 33.17 -20.95
C VAL A 542 23.33 32.17 -21.94
N THR A 543 23.57 32.39 -23.23
CA THR A 543 22.99 31.59 -24.32
C THR A 543 23.87 31.60 -25.57
N THR A 544 23.48 30.89 -26.62
CA THR A 544 24.10 30.99 -27.95
C THR A 544 23.29 31.91 -28.86
N ALA A 545 23.90 32.41 -29.94
CA ALA A 545 23.20 33.26 -30.91
C ALA A 545 21.94 32.59 -31.50
N ALA A 546 21.97 31.27 -31.70
CA ALA A 546 20.84 30.51 -32.23
C ALA A 546 19.67 30.35 -31.24
N LEU A 547 19.93 30.52 -29.94
CA LEU A 547 18.95 30.36 -28.86
C LEU A 547 18.55 31.68 -28.22
N ALA A 548 19.13 32.80 -28.67
CA ALA A 548 18.80 34.12 -28.17
C ALA A 548 17.31 34.44 -28.47
N PRO A 549 16.55 34.94 -27.49
CA PRO A 549 15.15 35.31 -27.70
C PRO A 549 15.04 36.55 -28.59
N ASP A 550 13.96 36.65 -29.38
CA ASP A 550 13.60 37.90 -30.07
C ASP A 550 13.29 38.97 -29.02
N THR A 551 14.19 39.94 -28.86
CA THR A 551 14.15 40.87 -27.73
C THR A 551 13.06 41.94 -27.88
N GLY A 552 12.09 41.95 -26.95
CA GLY A 552 11.32 43.15 -26.59
C GLY A 552 11.98 43.92 -25.44
N ALA A 553 11.47 45.11 -25.10
CA ALA A 553 12.08 46.05 -24.13
C ALA A 553 12.22 45.57 -22.66
N SER A 554 11.78 44.34 -22.34
CA SER A 554 11.78 43.76 -20.98
C SER A 554 12.68 42.51 -20.82
N ALA A 555 13.47 42.13 -21.84
CA ALA A 555 14.36 40.98 -21.77
C ALA A 555 15.65 41.28 -20.94
N PRO A 556 16.20 40.31 -20.19
CA PRO A 556 17.47 40.51 -19.48
C PRO A 556 18.63 40.70 -20.50
N PRO A 557 19.71 41.38 -20.11
CA PRO A 557 20.94 41.43 -20.90
C PRO A 557 21.40 40.01 -21.27
N VAL A 558 21.92 39.86 -22.49
CA VAL A 558 22.32 38.56 -23.05
C VAL A 558 23.83 38.51 -23.21
N LEU A 559 24.47 37.51 -22.59
CA LEU A 559 25.84 37.12 -22.86
C LEU A 559 25.84 35.96 -23.85
N LEU A 560 26.29 36.22 -25.09
CA LEU A 560 26.46 35.19 -26.10
C LEU A 560 27.75 34.43 -25.83
N LEU A 561 27.63 33.15 -25.51
CA LEU A 561 28.77 32.27 -25.35
C LEU A 561 29.21 31.75 -26.73
N ASP A 562 30.46 32.02 -27.11
CA ASP A 562 31.10 31.44 -28.28
C ASP A 562 32.37 30.67 -27.91
N ASP A 563 32.92 29.94 -28.88
CA ASP A 563 34.12 29.10 -28.75
C ASP A 563 35.37 29.89 -28.26
N THR A 564 35.41 31.21 -28.51
CA THR A 564 36.61 32.03 -28.26
C THR A 564 36.86 32.27 -26.77
N LEU A 565 35.81 32.25 -25.94
CA LEU A 565 35.93 32.34 -24.48
C LEU A 565 36.69 31.16 -23.87
N LEU A 566 36.62 29.97 -24.50
CA LEU A 566 37.33 28.77 -24.07
C LEU A 566 38.74 28.65 -24.67
N THR A 567 38.96 29.15 -25.88
CA THR A 567 40.18 28.92 -26.69
C THR A 567 41.21 30.06 -26.62
N GLY A 568 40.94 31.15 -25.91
CA GLY A 568 41.92 32.21 -25.67
C GLY A 568 43.26 31.68 -25.12
N ASP A 569 44.34 31.99 -25.83
CA ASP A 569 45.72 31.55 -25.58
C ASP A 569 46.14 31.76 -24.10
N PRO A 570 46.76 30.77 -23.41
CA PRO A 570 47.39 30.96 -22.11
C PRO A 570 48.52 32.02 -22.10
N GLY A 571 48.92 32.57 -23.26
CA GLY A 571 49.99 33.57 -23.42
C GLY A 571 49.65 35.05 -23.14
N GLY A 572 48.41 35.43 -22.82
CA GLY A 572 48.03 36.83 -22.57
C GLY A 572 48.15 37.25 -21.10
N THR A 573 49.36 37.58 -20.64
CA THR A 573 49.75 37.97 -19.26
C THR A 573 49.35 36.97 -18.18
N ALA A 574 50.35 36.49 -17.43
CA ALA A 574 50.09 35.72 -16.21
C ALA A 574 49.01 36.42 -15.36
N PRO A 575 48.03 35.69 -14.79
CA PRO A 575 47.10 36.30 -13.85
C PRO A 575 47.93 37.02 -12.79
N PRO A 576 47.56 38.23 -12.32
CA PRO A 576 48.28 38.85 -11.23
C PRO A 576 48.38 37.82 -10.10
N ALA A 577 49.61 37.50 -9.69
CA ALA A 577 49.93 36.61 -8.59
C ALA A 577 49.60 37.33 -7.26
N GLY A 578 48.31 37.59 -7.05
CA GLY A 578 47.77 38.27 -5.88
C GLY A 578 46.28 37.97 -5.78
N PRO A 579 45.72 37.83 -4.56
CA PRO A 579 44.34 37.45 -4.39
C PRO A 579 43.47 38.63 -4.82
N ALA A 580 42.77 38.52 -5.95
CA ALA A 580 41.50 39.20 -6.07
C ALA A 580 40.59 38.54 -5.03
N THR A 581 40.55 39.10 -3.81
CA THR A 581 39.74 38.60 -2.70
C THR A 581 38.27 38.83 -3.02
N VAL A 582 37.74 38.01 -3.92
CA VAL A 582 36.30 37.83 -4.09
C VAL A 582 35.84 37.08 -2.85
N PRO A 583 34.83 37.58 -2.12
CA PRO A 583 34.21 36.79 -1.07
C PRO A 583 33.66 35.51 -1.70
N ALA A 584 34.13 34.35 -1.25
CA ALA A 584 33.56 33.07 -1.64
C ALA A 584 32.05 33.08 -1.32
N PRO A 585 31.19 32.41 -2.12
CA PRO A 585 29.80 32.25 -1.76
C PRO A 585 29.72 31.58 -0.39
N ARG A 586 28.74 31.99 0.42
CA ARG A 586 28.50 31.39 1.73
C ARG A 586 27.64 30.12 1.55
N PRO A 587 27.67 29.19 2.50
CA PRO A 587 26.87 27.96 2.42
C PRO A 587 25.35 28.22 2.28
N ASP A 588 24.84 29.30 2.85
CA ASP A 588 23.42 29.68 2.76
C ASP A 588 23.06 30.46 1.50
N ASP A 589 24.04 30.90 0.70
CA ASP A 589 23.77 31.54 -0.58
C ASP A 589 23.24 30.48 -1.59
N LEU A 590 22.41 30.92 -2.53
CA LEU A 590 21.77 30.03 -3.50
C LEU A 590 22.80 29.47 -4.49
N ALA A 591 22.81 28.14 -4.65
CA ALA A 591 23.57 27.46 -5.69
C ALA A 591 22.80 27.51 -7.02
N TYR A 592 21.50 27.22 -6.98
CA TYR A 592 20.63 27.24 -8.16
C TYR A 592 19.17 27.47 -7.82
N VAL A 593 18.39 27.81 -8.85
CA VAL A 593 16.93 27.79 -8.82
C VAL A 593 16.41 26.85 -9.90
N MET A 594 15.73 25.78 -9.50
CA MET A 594 15.18 24.79 -10.43
C MET A 594 13.68 25.01 -10.60
N PHE A 595 13.20 25.16 -11.84
CA PHE A 595 11.78 25.35 -12.10
C PHE A 595 11.05 24.02 -12.32
N THR A 596 9.95 23.84 -11.59
CA THR A 596 9.03 22.71 -11.75
C THR A 596 7.67 23.17 -12.26
N SER A 597 6.86 22.24 -12.74
CA SER A 597 5.43 22.45 -13.02
C SER A 597 4.69 22.97 -11.78
N GLY A 598 3.72 23.87 -11.99
CA GLY A 598 2.88 24.44 -10.94
C GLY A 598 1.39 24.22 -11.24
N SER A 599 0.61 23.85 -10.21
CA SER A 599 -0.82 23.51 -10.32
C SER A 599 -1.69 24.61 -10.92
N THR A 600 -1.23 25.87 -10.88
CA THR A 600 -1.93 27.05 -11.43
C THR A 600 -1.60 27.34 -12.89
N GLY A 601 -0.81 26.52 -13.57
CA GLY A 601 -0.39 26.79 -14.95
C GLY A 601 0.92 27.56 -15.07
N ARG A 602 1.49 28.08 -13.97
CA ARG A 602 2.74 28.86 -13.93
C ARG A 602 3.88 28.06 -13.28
N PRO A 603 5.07 27.98 -13.89
CA PRO A 603 6.22 27.31 -13.30
C PRO A 603 6.61 27.90 -11.93
N LYS A 604 7.03 27.05 -10.98
CA LYS A 604 7.49 27.45 -9.65
C LYS A 604 8.99 27.15 -9.49
N GLY A 605 9.77 28.14 -9.09
CA GLY A 605 11.22 28.00 -8.91
C GLY A 605 11.56 27.54 -7.49
N VAL A 606 12.25 26.41 -7.34
CA VAL A 606 12.76 25.91 -6.05
C VAL A 606 14.16 26.47 -5.83
N ALA A 607 14.34 27.23 -4.75
CA ALA A 607 15.60 27.90 -4.45
C ALA A 607 16.49 27.03 -3.55
N VAL A 608 17.59 26.50 -4.09
CA VAL A 608 18.47 25.54 -3.40
C VAL A 608 19.78 26.20 -2.97
N PRO A 609 20.12 26.20 -1.67
CA PRO A 609 21.37 26.77 -1.16
C PRO A 609 22.57 25.82 -1.36
N HIS A 610 23.78 26.37 -1.36
CA HIS A 610 25.02 25.59 -1.47
C HIS A 610 25.11 24.48 -0.43
N ARG A 611 24.78 24.75 0.85
CA ARG A 611 24.83 23.77 1.93
C ARG A 611 23.97 22.52 1.66
N ALA A 612 22.84 22.69 0.99
CA ALA A 612 21.94 21.57 0.69
C ALA A 612 22.51 20.72 -0.45
N LEU A 613 23.02 21.38 -1.50
CA LEU A 613 23.68 20.71 -2.62
C LEU A 613 24.94 19.97 -2.14
N THR A 614 25.83 20.60 -1.37
CA THR A 614 27.06 19.96 -0.95
C THR A 614 26.82 18.86 0.08
N ASN A 615 25.80 18.98 0.95
CA ASN A 615 25.34 17.88 1.79
C ASN A 615 24.93 16.65 0.96
N LEU A 616 24.10 16.83 -0.08
CA LEU A 616 23.72 15.76 -1.00
C LEU A 616 24.96 15.10 -1.62
N LEU A 617 25.86 15.90 -2.17
CA LEU A 617 27.04 15.37 -2.87
C LEU A 617 27.95 14.58 -1.91
N HIS A 618 28.15 15.06 -0.68
CA HIS A 618 28.88 14.32 0.35
C HIS A 618 28.17 13.03 0.77
N ALA A 619 26.85 13.06 0.94
CA ALA A 619 26.10 11.87 1.33
C ALA A 619 26.10 10.79 0.23
N LEU A 620 25.92 11.17 -1.03
CA LEU A 620 26.04 10.25 -2.15
C LEU A 620 27.47 9.72 -2.30
N ARG A 621 28.48 10.55 -2.01
CA ARG A 621 29.88 10.12 -2.01
C ARG A 621 30.13 8.93 -1.05
N GLU A 622 29.38 8.78 0.03
CA GLU A 622 29.56 7.65 0.95
C GLU A 622 29.04 6.32 0.37
N THR A 623 28.08 6.36 -0.56
CA THR A 623 27.32 5.17 -0.96
C THR A 623 27.43 4.80 -2.43
N VAL A 624 27.58 5.78 -3.34
CA VAL A 624 27.46 5.56 -4.79
C VAL A 624 28.73 5.78 -5.60
N THR A 625 29.89 6.02 -4.99
CA THR A 625 31.16 6.25 -5.71
C THR A 625 32.22 5.25 -5.28
N ASP A 626 33.06 4.82 -6.21
CA ASP A 626 34.22 3.98 -5.94
C ASP A 626 35.53 4.80 -5.90
N GLY A 627 35.47 6.12 -6.13
CA GLY A 627 36.57 7.07 -5.98
C GLY A 627 36.96 7.81 -7.27
N PRO A 628 38.24 8.11 -7.48
CA PRO A 628 38.69 8.99 -8.58
C PRO A 628 38.57 8.36 -9.97
N ASP A 629 38.42 7.04 -10.09
CA ASP A 629 38.30 6.35 -11.38
C ASP A 629 36.87 6.28 -11.90
N ASP A 630 35.92 6.84 -11.14
CA ASP A 630 34.54 6.99 -11.56
C ASP A 630 34.44 7.82 -12.85
N THR A 631 33.79 7.24 -13.85
CA THR A 631 33.31 7.94 -15.05
C THR A 631 31.79 7.96 -15.04
N TRP A 632 31.22 9.16 -15.01
CA TRP A 632 29.78 9.41 -15.01
C TRP A 632 29.32 9.90 -16.37
N LEU A 633 28.20 9.37 -16.87
CA LEU A 633 27.55 9.89 -18.07
C LEU A 633 26.49 10.93 -17.67
N ALA A 634 26.71 12.19 -18.04
CA ALA A 634 25.73 13.25 -17.90
C ALA A 634 24.73 13.20 -19.07
N LEU A 635 23.61 12.53 -18.82
CA LEU A 635 22.55 12.23 -19.79
C LEU A 635 21.26 12.97 -19.48
N THR A 636 21.09 13.52 -18.28
CA THR A 636 19.84 14.18 -17.89
C THR A 636 19.75 15.61 -18.40
N SER A 637 18.55 16.11 -18.66
CA SER A 637 18.33 17.53 -18.95
C SER A 637 18.81 18.40 -17.79
N VAL A 638 19.49 19.50 -18.10
CA VAL A 638 19.89 20.49 -17.10
C VAL A 638 18.69 21.20 -16.46
N GLY A 639 17.52 21.17 -17.11
CA GLY A 639 16.25 21.65 -16.55
C GLY A 639 15.65 20.70 -15.51
N PHE A 640 16.32 19.60 -15.18
CA PHE A 640 15.96 18.67 -14.12
C PHE A 640 17.11 18.56 -13.12
N ASP A 641 16.79 18.56 -11.83
CA ASP A 641 17.76 18.68 -10.73
C ASP A 641 18.67 17.48 -10.56
N ILE A 642 18.24 16.29 -10.98
CA ILE A 642 19.07 15.08 -10.93
C ILE A 642 20.33 15.18 -11.79
N SER A 643 20.36 16.10 -12.78
CA SER A 643 21.57 16.44 -13.54
C SER A 643 22.70 16.99 -12.66
N ALA A 644 22.39 17.61 -11.51
CA ALA A 644 23.39 18.12 -10.58
C ALA A 644 24.28 17.00 -10.02
N VAL A 645 23.74 15.79 -9.82
CA VAL A 645 24.52 14.63 -9.38
C VAL A 645 25.51 14.22 -10.48
N GLU A 646 25.02 14.05 -11.71
CA GLU A 646 25.84 13.65 -12.87
C GLU A 646 26.97 14.64 -13.17
N LEU A 647 26.71 15.94 -12.98
CA LEU A 647 27.63 17.02 -13.32
C LEU A 647 28.64 17.34 -12.21
N PHE A 648 28.24 17.23 -10.93
CA PHE A 648 29.06 17.74 -9.83
C PHE A 648 29.65 16.67 -8.92
N LEU A 649 28.97 15.53 -8.71
CA LEU A 649 29.49 14.47 -7.83
C LEU A 649 30.89 13.96 -8.24
N PRO A 650 31.18 13.73 -9.53
CA PRO A 650 32.50 13.23 -9.96
C PRO A 650 33.61 14.25 -9.68
N LEU A 651 33.27 15.54 -9.70
CA LEU A 651 34.19 16.64 -9.46
C LEU A 651 34.65 16.72 -7.99
N LEU A 652 33.95 16.05 -7.06
CA LEU A 652 34.35 15.98 -5.65
C LEU A 652 35.39 14.88 -5.39
N THR A 653 35.46 13.86 -6.25
CA THR A 653 36.28 12.66 -6.02
C THR A 653 37.49 12.59 -6.94
N GLY A 654 37.62 13.48 -7.92
CA GLY A 654 38.65 13.39 -8.97
C GLY A 654 38.24 12.51 -10.15
N GLY A 655 36.97 12.15 -10.21
CA GLY A 655 36.33 11.43 -11.31
C GLY A 655 36.16 12.26 -12.57
N ARG A 656 35.54 11.66 -13.58
CA ARG A 656 35.34 12.25 -14.90
C ARG A 656 33.85 12.33 -15.25
N VAL A 657 33.43 13.49 -15.74
CA VAL A 657 32.12 13.73 -16.35
C VAL A 657 32.20 13.55 -17.86
N VAL A 658 31.33 12.73 -18.43
CA VAL A 658 31.14 12.60 -19.88
C VAL A 658 29.82 13.25 -20.24
N VAL A 659 29.84 14.38 -20.93
CA VAL A 659 28.62 15.08 -21.37
C VAL A 659 28.09 14.41 -22.62
N ALA A 660 26.89 13.82 -22.54
CA ALA A 660 26.28 13.18 -23.69
C ALA A 660 25.81 14.22 -24.73
N PRO A 661 25.94 13.93 -26.04
CA PRO A 661 25.35 14.77 -27.08
C PRO A 661 23.83 14.93 -26.93
N ASP A 662 23.29 16.02 -27.49
CA ASP A 662 21.85 16.24 -27.53
C ASP A 662 21.13 15.09 -28.26
N GLY A 663 19.97 14.71 -27.73
CA GLY A 663 19.16 13.61 -28.27
C GLY A 663 19.66 12.19 -27.90
N ALA A 664 20.87 12.03 -27.34
CA ALA A 664 21.40 10.71 -27.00
C ALA A 664 20.50 9.94 -26.02
N GLY A 665 19.88 10.60 -25.04
CA GLY A 665 19.04 9.95 -24.03
C GLY A 665 17.75 9.32 -24.55
N ALA A 666 17.32 9.66 -25.76
CA ALA A 666 16.14 9.05 -26.40
C ALA A 666 16.49 7.80 -27.24
N ASP A 667 17.77 7.51 -27.42
CA ASP A 667 18.27 6.40 -28.24
C ASP A 667 19.16 5.48 -27.38
N GLY A 668 18.58 4.36 -26.94
CA GLY A 668 19.27 3.43 -26.06
C GLY A 668 20.54 2.82 -26.69
N ALA A 669 20.59 2.68 -28.02
CA ALA A 669 21.77 2.17 -28.72
C ALA A 669 22.92 3.19 -28.68
N ARG A 670 22.62 4.48 -28.83
CA ARG A 670 23.62 5.56 -28.66
C ARG A 670 24.14 5.64 -27.23
N VAL A 671 23.28 5.55 -26.22
CA VAL A 671 23.72 5.53 -24.81
C VAL A 671 24.64 4.34 -24.56
N ARG A 672 24.28 3.14 -25.04
CA ARG A 672 25.13 1.95 -24.94
C ARG A 672 26.48 2.15 -25.62
N ALA A 673 26.52 2.77 -26.80
CA ALA A 673 27.77 3.09 -27.48
C ALA A 673 28.65 4.06 -26.66
N LEU A 674 28.07 5.09 -26.05
CA LEU A 674 28.77 6.03 -25.16
C LEU A 674 29.31 5.33 -23.90
N VAL A 675 28.51 4.46 -23.28
CA VAL A 675 28.92 3.67 -22.10
C VAL A 675 30.17 2.86 -22.41
N ARG A 676 30.21 2.20 -23.57
CA ARG A 676 31.38 1.43 -24.03
C ARG A 676 32.56 2.32 -24.37
N ARG A 677 32.35 3.33 -25.23
CA ARG A 677 33.40 4.23 -25.74
C ARG A 677 34.15 4.93 -24.61
N HIS A 678 33.43 5.38 -23.58
CA HIS A 678 34.04 6.14 -22.49
C HIS A 678 34.28 5.32 -21.22
N HIS A 679 33.99 4.01 -21.22
CA HIS A 679 34.06 3.15 -20.04
C HIS A 679 33.30 3.74 -18.84
N VAL A 680 32.01 4.06 -19.06
CA VAL A 680 31.14 4.64 -18.03
C VAL A 680 30.95 3.62 -16.90
N THR A 681 31.15 4.09 -15.67
CA THR A 681 31.01 3.31 -14.43
C THR A 681 29.72 3.63 -13.69
N HIS A 682 29.16 4.81 -13.90
CA HIS A 682 27.98 5.30 -13.19
C HIS A 682 26.99 5.87 -14.20
N LEU A 683 25.76 5.37 -14.13
CA LEU A 683 24.67 5.82 -14.99
C LEU A 683 23.43 6.04 -14.13
N GLN A 684 22.82 7.20 -14.30
CA GLN A 684 21.56 7.57 -13.67
C GLN A 684 20.49 7.68 -14.75
N ALA A 685 19.33 7.07 -14.50
CA ALA A 685 18.15 7.24 -15.34
C ALA A 685 16.88 6.94 -14.56
N THR A 686 15.74 7.33 -15.11
CA THR A 686 14.42 6.99 -14.59
C THR A 686 14.09 5.53 -14.92
N PRO A 687 13.16 4.87 -14.21
CA PRO A 687 12.64 3.55 -14.60
C PRO A 687 12.29 3.47 -16.11
N SER A 688 11.58 4.46 -16.63
CA SER A 688 11.29 4.57 -18.06
C SER A 688 12.55 4.64 -18.94
N GLY A 689 13.56 5.43 -18.55
CA GLY A 689 14.83 5.50 -19.27
C GLY A 689 15.58 4.17 -19.28
N TRP A 690 15.58 3.44 -18.15
CA TRP A 690 16.19 2.11 -18.06
C TRP A 690 15.50 1.07 -18.95
N ARG A 691 14.16 1.12 -19.09
CA ARG A 691 13.44 0.26 -20.04
C ARG A 691 13.91 0.49 -21.49
N VAL A 692 14.07 1.75 -21.91
CA VAL A 692 14.59 2.09 -23.24
C VAL A 692 15.99 1.51 -23.45
N LEU A 693 16.85 1.58 -22.41
CA LEU A 693 18.19 1.00 -22.47
C LEU A 693 18.17 -0.53 -22.57
N LEU A 694 17.36 -1.20 -21.75
CA LEU A 694 17.21 -2.66 -21.77
C LEU A 694 16.68 -3.15 -23.12
N ALA A 695 15.66 -2.48 -23.68
CA ALA A 695 15.13 -2.79 -25.01
C ALA A 695 16.18 -2.64 -26.13
N ALA A 696 17.18 -1.78 -25.94
CA ALA A 696 18.31 -1.61 -26.85
C ALA A 696 19.48 -2.60 -26.58
N GLY A 697 19.25 -3.63 -25.75
CA GLY A 697 20.23 -4.66 -25.42
C GLY A 697 21.32 -4.20 -24.45
N PHE A 698 21.00 -3.24 -23.57
CA PHE A 698 21.89 -2.87 -22.46
C PHE A 698 22.02 -4.03 -21.48
N GLY A 699 23.26 -4.49 -21.28
CA GLY A 699 23.57 -5.63 -20.43
C GLY A 699 23.47 -7.01 -21.10
N ASP A 700 23.07 -7.06 -22.37
CA ASP A 700 23.11 -8.31 -23.12
C ASP A 700 24.55 -8.76 -23.40
N PRO A 701 24.82 -10.08 -23.36
CA PRO A 701 26.10 -10.63 -23.80
C PRO A 701 26.36 -10.21 -25.25
N SER A 702 27.59 -9.76 -25.56
CA SER A 702 27.96 -9.47 -26.94
C SER A 702 27.86 -10.75 -27.80
N PRO A 703 27.33 -10.71 -29.04
CA PRO A 703 27.38 -11.84 -29.97
C PRO A 703 28.81 -12.37 -30.15
N ALA A 704 29.81 -11.47 -30.15
CA ALA A 704 31.23 -11.83 -30.22
C ALA A 704 31.75 -12.52 -28.94
N ALA A 705 31.05 -12.44 -27.81
CA ALA A 705 31.38 -13.18 -26.58
C ALA A 705 30.86 -14.63 -26.61
N ALA A 706 29.83 -14.93 -27.41
CA ALA A 706 29.34 -16.29 -27.63
C ALA A 706 30.31 -17.13 -28.48
N GLU A 707 31.14 -16.50 -29.32
CA GLU A 707 32.14 -17.14 -30.20
C GLU A 707 33.53 -17.31 -29.55
N ARG A 708 33.77 -16.76 -28.36
CA ARG A 708 35.06 -16.83 -27.65
C ARG A 708 35.15 -18.10 -26.78
N THR A 709 36.12 -18.95 -27.10
CA THR A 709 36.20 -20.35 -26.62
C THR A 709 37.03 -20.55 -25.35
N THR A 710 37.75 -19.54 -24.83
CA THR A 710 38.59 -19.70 -23.63
C THR A 710 37.97 -19.02 -22.40
N ALA A 711 38.18 -19.62 -21.21
CA ALA A 711 37.69 -19.09 -19.94
C ALA A 711 38.38 -17.76 -19.53
N ALA A 712 39.56 -17.46 -20.08
CA ALA A 712 40.29 -16.22 -19.84
C ALA A 712 39.79 -15.04 -20.69
N ASP A 713 39.17 -15.31 -21.85
CA ASP A 713 38.61 -14.29 -22.76
C ASP A 713 37.14 -13.94 -22.49
N ARG A 714 36.49 -14.65 -21.56
CA ARG A 714 35.16 -14.30 -21.05
C ARG A 714 35.28 -13.17 -20.01
N ALA A 715 35.75 -12.01 -20.44
CA ALA A 715 35.58 -10.81 -19.62
C ALA A 715 34.07 -10.62 -19.39
N ALA A 716 33.68 -10.42 -18.13
CA ALA A 716 32.35 -9.97 -17.74
C ALA A 716 31.86 -8.85 -18.69
N PRO A 717 30.61 -8.88 -19.19
CA PRO A 717 30.07 -7.80 -20.02
C PRO A 717 30.34 -6.45 -19.33
N GLU A 718 30.78 -5.44 -20.10
CA GLU A 718 31.22 -4.13 -19.56
C GLU A 718 30.18 -3.45 -18.64
N THR A 719 28.91 -3.83 -18.77
CA THR A 719 27.78 -3.40 -17.93
C THR A 719 27.77 -3.98 -16.52
N GLU A 720 28.44 -5.10 -16.26
CA GLU A 720 28.63 -5.67 -14.91
C GLU A 720 29.55 -4.82 -14.02
N ARG A 721 30.12 -3.73 -14.58
CA ARG A 721 30.89 -2.72 -13.84
C ARG A 721 30.04 -1.48 -13.47
N VAL A 722 28.85 -1.34 -14.06
CA VAL A 722 28.03 -0.14 -13.91
C VAL A 722 27.28 -0.14 -12.58
N VAL A 723 27.39 0.96 -11.84
CA VAL A 723 26.47 1.31 -10.75
C VAL A 723 25.30 2.07 -11.38
N ALA A 724 24.13 1.44 -11.33
CA ALA A 724 22.89 1.99 -11.87
C ALA A 724 22.13 2.73 -10.78
N LEU A 725 21.92 4.03 -10.96
CA LEU A 725 21.02 4.83 -10.14
C LEU A 725 19.66 4.91 -10.85
N VAL A 726 18.61 4.57 -10.12
CA VAL A 726 17.23 4.61 -10.62
C VAL A 726 16.42 5.54 -9.74
N GLY A 727 15.84 6.59 -10.31
CA GLY A 727 15.07 7.54 -9.53
C GLY A 727 14.19 8.43 -10.37
N GLY A 728 13.35 9.22 -9.71
CA GLY A 728 12.40 10.11 -10.38
C GLY A 728 11.08 9.46 -10.77
N GLU A 729 10.90 8.14 -10.60
CA GLU A 729 9.62 7.42 -10.68
C GLU A 729 9.62 6.27 -9.67
N ALA A 730 8.47 5.65 -9.42
CA ALA A 730 8.44 4.38 -8.70
C ALA A 730 9.14 3.31 -9.54
N LEU A 731 10.10 2.58 -8.96
CA LEU A 731 10.80 1.49 -9.62
C LEU A 731 9.97 0.19 -9.51
N PRO A 732 9.43 -0.34 -10.63
CA PRO A 732 8.64 -1.57 -10.58
C PRO A 732 9.49 -2.78 -10.23
N LEU A 733 8.94 -3.71 -9.45
CA LEU A 733 9.64 -4.93 -9.02
C LEU A 733 10.18 -5.79 -10.18
N PRO A 734 9.44 -6.03 -11.29
CA PRO A 734 9.97 -6.78 -12.43
C PRO A 734 11.22 -6.11 -13.04
N LEU A 735 11.17 -4.79 -13.23
CA LEU A 735 12.30 -4.02 -13.76
C LEU A 735 13.50 -4.02 -12.80
N ALA A 736 13.25 -3.92 -11.50
CA ALA A 736 14.30 -3.98 -10.49
C ALA A 736 15.06 -5.32 -10.54
N ARG A 737 14.34 -6.44 -10.64
CA ARG A 737 14.94 -7.78 -10.78
C ARG A 737 15.74 -7.92 -12.08
N GLU A 738 15.19 -7.42 -13.19
CA GLU A 738 15.86 -7.45 -14.49
C GLU A 738 17.17 -6.66 -14.50
N LEU A 739 17.14 -5.43 -13.98
CA LEU A 739 18.31 -4.56 -13.89
C LEU A 739 19.35 -5.14 -12.96
N ARG A 740 18.92 -5.68 -11.80
CA ARG A 740 19.84 -6.23 -10.82
C ARG A 740 20.69 -7.38 -11.36
N GLY A 741 20.16 -8.14 -12.32
CA GLY A 741 20.90 -9.20 -13.02
C GLY A 741 21.87 -8.70 -14.11
N ARG A 742 21.86 -7.41 -14.48
CA ARG A 742 22.66 -6.86 -15.61
C ARG A 742 23.70 -5.81 -15.21
N VAL A 743 23.65 -5.32 -13.97
CA VAL A 743 24.51 -4.26 -13.47
C VAL A 743 25.24 -4.67 -12.19
N ARG A 744 26.34 -3.99 -11.84
CA ARG A 744 27.12 -4.28 -10.63
C ARG A 744 26.30 -4.09 -9.37
N ARG A 745 25.69 -2.91 -9.27
CA ARG A 745 24.88 -2.42 -8.15
C ARG A 745 23.70 -1.66 -8.71
N LEU A 746 22.54 -1.87 -8.11
CA LEU A 746 21.31 -1.18 -8.45
C LEU A 746 20.88 -0.37 -7.23
N VAL A 747 20.89 0.96 -7.34
CA VAL A 747 20.54 1.86 -6.25
C VAL A 747 19.27 2.60 -6.63
N ASN A 748 18.19 2.32 -5.89
CA ASN A 748 16.95 3.09 -6.01
C ASN A 748 17.11 4.38 -5.18
N VAL A 749 16.85 5.53 -5.78
CA VAL A 749 17.01 6.85 -5.16
C VAL A 749 15.70 7.62 -5.24
N TYR A 750 15.36 8.34 -4.18
CA TYR A 750 14.13 9.10 -4.08
C TYR A 750 14.37 10.45 -3.42
N GLY A 751 13.72 11.47 -3.96
CA GLY A 751 13.68 12.82 -3.40
C GLY A 751 12.91 13.76 -4.33
N PRO A 752 12.13 14.70 -3.78
CA PRO A 752 11.61 15.83 -4.54
C PRO A 752 12.66 16.94 -4.69
N THR A 753 12.44 17.84 -5.66
CA THR A 753 13.32 19.00 -5.92
C THR A 753 13.47 19.90 -4.69
N GLU A 754 12.41 20.03 -3.90
CA GLU A 754 12.35 20.84 -2.68
C GLU A 754 13.23 20.33 -1.53
N THR A 755 13.77 19.12 -1.63
CA THR A 755 14.71 18.55 -0.66
C THR A 755 16.06 18.21 -1.29
N THR A 756 16.37 18.88 -2.40
CA THR A 756 17.64 18.83 -3.12
C THR A 756 17.93 17.44 -3.69
N VAL A 757 17.30 17.15 -4.83
CA VAL A 757 17.52 15.96 -5.66
C VAL A 757 17.12 14.65 -4.99
N TRP A 758 17.97 14.08 -4.13
CA TRP A 758 17.76 12.79 -3.49
C TRP A 758 17.83 12.94 -1.96
N SER A 759 16.91 12.29 -1.27
CA SER A 759 16.75 12.38 0.18
C SER A 759 16.78 11.00 0.85
N THR A 760 16.41 9.96 0.13
CA THR A 760 16.53 8.57 0.57
C THR A 760 17.12 7.70 -0.55
N LEU A 761 17.76 6.59 -0.17
CA LEU A 761 18.25 5.59 -1.11
C LEU A 761 18.17 4.18 -0.53
N ASP A 762 18.01 3.18 -1.42
CA ASP A 762 18.10 1.75 -1.14
C ASP A 762 19.00 1.07 -2.15
N GLU A 763 19.89 0.18 -1.70
CA GLU A 763 20.57 -0.74 -2.61
C GLU A 763 19.69 -1.97 -2.80
N VAL A 764 19.22 -2.19 -4.03
CA VAL A 764 18.30 -3.27 -4.36
C VAL A 764 19.04 -4.62 -4.24
N PRO A 765 18.60 -5.53 -3.36
CA PRO A 765 19.24 -6.83 -3.21
C PRO A 765 18.89 -7.76 -4.39
N ALA A 766 19.69 -8.80 -4.58
CA ALA A 766 19.50 -9.76 -5.68
C ALA A 766 18.15 -10.50 -5.60
N ASP A 767 17.70 -10.80 -4.38
CA ASP A 767 16.47 -11.51 -4.03
C ASP A 767 15.33 -10.55 -3.65
N CYS A 768 15.32 -9.33 -4.19
CA CYS A 768 14.31 -8.32 -3.90
C CYS A 768 12.88 -8.85 -4.05
N ALA A 769 12.11 -8.80 -2.95
CA ALA A 769 10.70 -9.16 -2.88
C ALA A 769 9.78 -7.92 -2.96
N GLU A 770 10.24 -6.77 -2.49
CA GLU A 770 9.54 -5.49 -2.51
C GLU A 770 10.57 -4.38 -2.76
N VAL A 771 10.26 -3.47 -3.68
CA VAL A 771 11.14 -2.31 -3.95
C VAL A 771 10.83 -1.21 -2.95
N THR A 772 11.86 -0.70 -2.28
CA THR A 772 11.73 0.36 -1.29
C THR A 772 12.47 1.61 -1.76
N ILE A 773 12.12 2.78 -1.22
CA ILE A 773 12.91 4.02 -1.38
C ILE A 773 14.01 4.13 -0.31
N GLY A 774 14.14 3.10 0.52
CA GLY A 774 15.25 2.89 1.45
C GLY A 774 15.20 3.78 2.67
N ARG A 775 16.36 4.34 3.03
CA ARG A 775 16.55 5.13 4.26
C ARG A 775 17.05 6.55 3.95
N PRO A 776 16.84 7.52 4.86
CA PRO A 776 17.37 8.86 4.68
C PRO A 776 18.89 8.89 4.53
N ILE A 777 19.38 9.76 3.65
CA ILE A 777 20.82 10.01 3.46
C ILE A 777 21.39 10.86 4.62
N GLY A 778 22.70 11.09 4.63
CA GLY A 778 23.37 11.92 5.64
C GLY A 778 22.72 13.31 5.81
N ASN A 779 22.49 13.68 7.07
CA ASN A 779 21.81 14.89 7.54
C ASN A 779 20.38 15.08 7.01
N THR A 780 19.72 14.02 6.57
CA THR A 780 18.30 14.01 6.15
C THR A 780 17.47 13.20 7.13
N ARG A 781 16.25 13.64 7.41
CA ARG A 781 15.28 12.93 8.24
C ARG A 781 14.01 12.67 7.45
N ALA A 782 13.38 11.53 7.66
CA ALA A 782 12.07 11.19 7.11
C ALA A 782 11.08 10.92 8.23
N TYR A 783 9.87 11.44 8.08
CA TYR A 783 8.75 11.19 8.97
C TYR A 783 7.54 10.76 8.15
N LEU A 784 6.81 9.75 8.64
CA LEU A 784 5.52 9.36 8.09
C LEU A 784 4.45 9.78 9.08
N LEU A 785 3.59 10.72 8.68
CA LEU A 785 2.62 11.37 9.56
C LEU A 785 1.18 11.13 9.09
N ASP A 786 0.24 11.08 10.04
CA ASP A 786 -1.19 11.08 9.77
C ASP A 786 -1.72 12.49 9.42
N GLY A 787 -3.00 12.59 9.06
CA GLY A 787 -3.64 13.88 8.73
C GLY A 787 -3.69 14.90 9.88
N HIS A 788 -3.28 14.52 11.09
CA HIS A 788 -3.19 15.39 12.26
C HIS A 788 -1.73 15.71 12.64
N GLY A 789 -0.76 15.27 11.84
CA GLY A 789 0.67 15.50 12.08
C GLY A 789 1.30 14.55 13.10
N ASN A 790 0.63 13.45 13.49
CA ASN A 790 1.21 12.45 14.39
C ASN A 790 1.99 11.38 13.62
N PRO A 791 3.09 10.83 14.18
CA PRO A 791 3.78 9.68 13.59
C PRO A 791 2.86 8.46 13.45
N VAL A 792 2.89 7.83 12.28
CA VAL A 792 2.15 6.57 12.04
C VAL A 792 2.97 5.35 12.48
N PRO A 793 2.29 4.26 12.91
CA PRO A 793 2.98 3.01 13.26
C PRO A 793 3.72 2.36 12.08
N VAL A 794 4.62 1.43 12.40
CA VAL A 794 5.24 0.58 11.38
C VAL A 794 4.18 -0.22 10.61
N GLY A 795 4.26 -0.18 9.28
CA GLY A 795 3.33 -0.85 8.37
C GLY A 795 2.08 -0.04 8.01
N ILE A 796 1.77 1.04 8.73
CA ILE A 796 0.63 1.92 8.43
C ILE A 796 1.04 3.00 7.42
N PRO A 797 0.23 3.25 6.37
CA PRO A 797 0.46 4.36 5.46
C PRO A 797 0.40 5.73 6.16
N GLY A 798 1.36 6.60 5.84
CA GLY A 798 1.39 8.00 6.26
C GLY A 798 1.93 8.90 5.16
N GLU A 799 1.63 10.19 5.25
CA GLU A 799 2.22 11.18 4.35
C GLU A 799 3.70 11.37 4.70
N LEU A 800 4.57 11.39 3.69
CA LEU A 800 6.01 11.53 3.85
C LEU A 800 6.42 13.00 4.00
N TYR A 801 7.17 13.28 5.06
CA TYR A 801 7.80 14.56 5.34
C TYR A 801 9.32 14.37 5.40
N LEU A 802 10.05 15.34 4.86
CA LEU A 802 11.51 15.28 4.77
C LEU A 802 12.13 16.50 5.42
N GLY A 803 12.95 16.28 6.45
CA GLY A 803 13.66 17.32 7.19
C GLY A 803 15.18 17.27 7.00
N GLY A 804 15.88 18.28 7.51
CA GLY A 804 17.34 18.31 7.59
C GLY A 804 18.02 19.20 6.54
N ALA A 805 19.31 18.93 6.28
CA ALA A 805 20.19 19.83 5.54
C ALA A 805 19.81 19.98 4.06
N GLY A 806 19.17 18.96 3.47
CA GLY A 806 18.70 18.97 2.07
C GLY A 806 17.47 19.85 1.81
N VAL A 807 16.75 20.30 2.85
CA VAL A 807 15.55 21.14 2.68
C VAL A 807 15.92 22.49 2.04
N ALA A 808 15.31 22.77 0.89
CA ALA A 808 15.51 24.00 0.13
C ALA A 808 15.07 25.26 0.91
N THR A 809 15.44 26.44 0.42
CA THR A 809 15.06 27.70 1.07
C THR A 809 13.55 27.90 0.99
N GLY A 810 12.95 27.58 -0.16
CA GLY A 810 11.52 27.72 -0.43
C GLY A 810 11.25 27.86 -1.92
N TYR A 811 10.04 28.30 -2.26
CA TYR A 811 9.68 28.68 -3.64
C TYR A 811 10.00 30.16 -3.89
N LEU A 812 10.74 30.44 -4.96
CA LEU A 812 11.13 31.79 -5.38
C LEU A 812 9.90 32.66 -5.60
N ASN A 813 9.85 33.82 -4.95
CA ASN A 813 8.77 34.81 -5.07
C ASN A 813 7.36 34.25 -4.77
N ARG A 814 7.27 33.22 -3.91
CA ARG A 814 6.00 32.56 -3.52
C ARG A 814 5.99 32.24 -2.01
N PRO A 815 5.88 33.26 -1.13
CA PRO A 815 5.89 33.05 0.31
C PRO A 815 4.68 32.22 0.79
N GLU A 816 3.50 32.37 0.17
CA GLU A 816 2.31 31.63 0.61
C GLU A 816 2.47 30.12 0.35
N LEU A 817 2.93 29.74 -0.85
CA LEU A 817 3.19 28.34 -1.18
C LEU A 817 4.37 27.78 -0.37
N THR A 818 5.34 28.63 -0.02
CA THR A 818 6.46 28.24 0.82
C THR A 818 6.00 27.90 2.23
N SER A 819 5.17 28.73 2.87
CA SER A 819 4.66 28.43 4.22
C SER A 819 3.68 27.25 4.27
N GLU A 820 3.01 26.93 3.15
CA GLU A 820 2.15 25.75 3.04
C GLU A 820 2.95 24.44 3.02
N ARG A 821 4.12 24.42 2.38
CA ARG A 821 4.89 23.19 2.10
C ARG A 821 6.18 23.03 2.89
N PHE A 822 6.82 24.13 3.30
CA PHE A 822 8.04 24.15 4.11
C PHE A 822 7.67 24.51 5.55
N LEU A 823 7.37 23.49 6.33
CA LEU A 823 6.82 23.61 7.67
C LEU A 823 7.94 23.62 8.73
N PRO A 824 7.72 24.21 9.92
CA PRO A 824 8.54 23.93 11.09
C PRO A 824 8.56 22.42 11.38
N ASP A 825 9.73 21.87 11.71
CA ASP A 825 9.85 20.48 12.16
C ASP A 825 9.49 20.40 13.65
N PRO A 826 8.37 19.76 14.04
CA PRO A 826 7.95 19.69 15.44
C PRO A 826 8.84 18.76 16.28
N PHE A 827 9.67 17.93 15.64
CA PHE A 827 10.54 16.95 16.31
C PHE A 827 11.98 17.46 16.47
N VAL A 828 12.33 18.57 15.82
CA VAL A 828 13.67 19.17 15.88
C VAL A 828 13.55 20.68 16.13
N PRO A 829 13.94 21.19 17.31
CA PRO A 829 13.88 22.62 17.61
C PRO A 829 14.60 23.48 16.55
N GLY A 830 13.89 24.45 15.98
CA GLY A 830 14.41 25.32 14.91
C GLY A 830 14.58 24.63 13.54
N GLY A 831 14.27 23.34 13.44
CA GLY A 831 14.28 22.58 12.20
C GLY A 831 13.14 22.96 11.25
N ARG A 832 13.30 22.61 9.98
CA ARG A 832 12.26 22.69 8.94
C ARG A 832 12.12 21.34 8.26
N MET A 833 10.89 21.03 7.84
CA MET A 833 10.56 19.86 7.04
C MET A 833 9.71 20.23 5.84
N TYR A 834 9.85 19.49 4.75
CA TYR A 834 9.07 19.63 3.53
C TYR A 834 7.96 18.58 3.48
N ARG A 835 6.74 19.02 3.21
CA ARG A 835 5.55 18.17 3.00
C ARG A 835 5.48 17.70 1.54
N THR A 836 5.79 16.43 1.31
CA THR A 836 6.00 15.89 -0.05
C THR A 836 4.71 15.66 -0.86
N GLY A 837 3.59 15.39 -0.18
CA GLY A 837 2.37 14.87 -0.79
C GLY A 837 2.44 13.40 -1.21
N ASP A 838 3.53 12.70 -0.87
CA ASP A 838 3.71 11.27 -1.15
C ASP A 838 3.19 10.42 0.01
N LEU A 839 2.52 9.31 -0.31
CA LEU A 839 2.07 8.30 0.65
C LEU A 839 3.09 7.16 0.71
N ALA A 840 3.51 6.79 1.91
CA ALA A 840 4.48 5.73 2.13
C ALA A 840 4.24 5.02 3.48
N ARG A 841 4.94 3.91 3.73
CA ARG A 841 4.89 3.18 5.01
C ARG A 841 6.29 2.77 5.46
N TRP A 842 6.50 2.69 6.77
CA TRP A 842 7.69 2.08 7.35
C TRP A 842 7.61 0.56 7.23
N LEU A 843 8.72 -0.06 6.83
CA LEU A 843 8.96 -1.48 7.00
C LEU A 843 9.62 -1.74 8.36
N PRO A 844 9.52 -2.97 8.93
CA PRO A 844 10.11 -3.25 10.25
C PRO A 844 11.63 -3.11 10.33
N ASP A 845 12.32 -3.17 9.19
CA ASP A 845 13.75 -2.94 9.10
C ASP A 845 14.10 -1.44 8.98
N GLY A 846 13.14 -0.54 9.10
CA GLY A 846 13.35 0.90 9.01
C GLY A 846 13.57 1.44 7.59
N ARG A 847 13.35 0.63 6.54
CA ARG A 847 13.23 1.13 5.16
C ARG A 847 11.82 1.67 4.90
N ILE A 848 11.68 2.52 3.89
CA ILE A 848 10.42 3.15 3.51
C ILE A 848 9.91 2.55 2.20
N ALA A 849 8.69 2.01 2.21
CA ALA A 849 8.00 1.58 1.00
C ALA A 849 7.10 2.72 0.48
N PHE A 850 7.28 3.10 -0.78
CA PHE A 850 6.47 4.12 -1.45
C PHE A 850 5.15 3.52 -1.96
N LEU A 851 4.02 4.18 -1.69
CA LEU A 851 2.68 3.68 -1.99
C LEU A 851 1.95 4.51 -3.06
N GLY A 852 2.38 5.75 -3.30
CA GLY A 852 1.77 6.63 -4.30
C GLY A 852 1.76 8.10 -3.89
N ARG A 853 0.90 8.90 -4.55
CA ARG A 853 0.69 10.31 -4.24
C ARG A 853 -0.72 10.54 -3.69
N LEU A 854 -0.83 11.51 -2.77
CA LEU A 854 -2.12 11.97 -2.24
C LEU A 854 -2.80 13.00 -3.14
N ASP A 855 -2.03 13.71 -3.95
CA ASP A 855 -2.50 14.74 -4.87
C ASP A 855 -2.58 14.23 -6.32
N SER A 856 -3.12 15.07 -7.22
CA SER A 856 -3.23 14.76 -8.66
C SER A 856 -1.90 14.96 -9.41
N GLN A 857 -0.78 15.07 -8.71
CA GLN A 857 0.51 15.14 -9.37
C GLN A 857 0.96 13.75 -9.81
N VAL A 858 1.56 13.68 -10.99
CA VAL A 858 2.03 12.43 -11.57
C VAL A 858 3.47 12.56 -12.04
N LYS A 859 4.16 11.42 -12.17
CA LYS A 859 5.50 11.35 -12.77
C LYS A 859 5.39 10.59 -14.08
N ILE A 860 5.84 11.20 -15.17
CA ILE A 860 5.76 10.63 -16.53
C ILE A 860 7.15 10.69 -17.13
N ARG A 861 7.74 9.52 -17.36
CA ARG A 861 9.13 9.37 -17.83
C ARG A 861 10.13 10.14 -16.96
N GLY A 862 9.84 10.25 -15.66
CA GLY A 862 10.60 11.00 -14.64
C GLY A 862 10.27 12.47 -14.54
N HIS A 863 9.44 13.02 -15.43
CA HIS A 863 9.02 14.40 -15.38
C HIS A 863 7.87 14.57 -14.40
N ARG A 864 8.02 15.50 -13.46
CA ARG A 864 6.98 15.88 -12.51
C ARG A 864 5.95 16.75 -13.21
N VAL A 865 4.77 16.19 -13.47
CA VAL A 865 3.66 16.87 -14.17
C VAL A 865 2.52 17.11 -13.18
N GLU A 866 2.09 18.36 -13.07
CA GLU A 866 0.87 18.73 -12.33
C GLU A 866 -0.31 18.59 -13.31
N LEU A 867 -1.21 17.63 -13.10
CA LEU A 867 -2.38 17.46 -13.98
C LEU A 867 -3.22 18.74 -14.06
N GLY A 868 -3.28 19.50 -12.96
CA GLY A 868 -3.90 20.82 -12.91
C GLY A 868 -3.25 21.87 -13.84
N GLU A 869 -1.94 21.80 -14.11
CA GLU A 869 -1.27 22.68 -15.09
C GLU A 869 -1.83 22.44 -16.49
N VAL A 870 -2.03 21.17 -16.84
CA VAL A 870 -2.59 20.74 -18.13
C VAL A 870 -4.06 21.12 -18.22
N GLU A 871 -4.85 20.81 -17.19
CA GLU A 871 -6.28 21.16 -17.08
C GLU A 871 -6.48 22.68 -17.22
N ALA A 872 -5.69 23.50 -16.52
CA ALA A 872 -5.78 24.96 -16.60
C ALA A 872 -5.46 25.51 -18.00
N ARG A 873 -4.50 24.90 -18.72
CA ARG A 873 -4.15 25.30 -20.09
C ARG A 873 -5.21 24.86 -21.11
N LEU A 874 -5.84 23.72 -20.89
CA LEU A 874 -7.00 23.27 -21.66
C LEU A 874 -8.19 24.22 -21.46
N LEU A 875 -8.50 24.58 -20.21
CA LEU A 875 -9.58 25.53 -19.87
C LEU A 875 -9.36 26.93 -20.45
N ALA A 876 -8.10 27.31 -20.73
CA ALA A 876 -7.78 28.57 -21.39
C ALA A 876 -8.02 28.55 -22.91
N HIS A 877 -8.30 27.39 -23.52
CA HIS A 877 -8.63 27.29 -24.94
C HIS A 877 -10.11 27.68 -25.18
N PRO A 878 -10.43 28.51 -26.20
CA PRO A 878 -11.80 29.02 -26.40
C PRO A 878 -12.88 27.94 -26.55
N ALA A 879 -12.52 26.80 -27.15
CA ALA A 879 -13.45 25.69 -27.41
C ALA A 879 -13.74 24.79 -26.19
N VAL A 880 -13.06 24.99 -25.04
CA VAL A 880 -13.17 24.10 -23.87
C VAL A 880 -13.92 24.82 -22.73
N THR A 881 -14.87 24.13 -22.09
CA THR A 881 -15.65 24.60 -20.93
C THR A 881 -15.31 23.86 -19.65
N ALA A 882 -14.93 22.59 -19.75
CA ALA A 882 -14.39 21.81 -18.64
C ALA A 882 -13.30 20.87 -19.14
N ALA A 883 -12.29 20.61 -18.30
CA ALA A 883 -11.24 19.65 -18.59
C ALA A 883 -10.86 18.86 -17.34
N ALA A 884 -10.59 17.58 -17.53
CA ALA A 884 -9.96 16.71 -16.54
C ALA A 884 -8.82 15.95 -17.23
N VAL A 885 -7.69 15.80 -16.57
CA VAL A 885 -6.58 15.01 -17.09
C VAL A 885 -6.27 13.92 -16.08
N VAL A 886 -6.04 12.69 -16.56
CA VAL A 886 -5.59 11.57 -15.72
C VAL A 886 -4.43 10.86 -16.39
N LEU A 887 -3.61 10.20 -15.58
CA LEU A 887 -2.64 9.23 -16.06
C LEU A 887 -3.32 7.86 -16.16
N ARG A 888 -3.26 7.22 -17.32
CA ARG A 888 -3.64 5.81 -17.50
C ARG A 888 -2.39 5.01 -17.79
N ASP A 889 -2.27 3.87 -17.14
CA ASP A 889 -1.23 2.88 -17.38
C ASP A 889 -1.86 1.73 -18.18
N GLU A 890 -1.53 1.65 -19.47
CA GLU A 890 -1.94 0.55 -20.34
C GLU A 890 -0.67 -0.07 -20.92
N ASP A 891 -0.51 -1.38 -20.75
CA ASP A 891 0.67 -2.14 -21.20
C ASP A 891 2.04 -1.58 -20.73
N ASP A 892 2.09 -1.02 -19.51
CA ASP A 892 3.32 -0.54 -18.85
C ASP A 892 3.93 0.76 -19.48
N ASP A 893 3.18 1.48 -20.34
CA ASP A 893 3.48 2.85 -20.84
C ASP A 893 2.48 3.88 -20.27
N PRO A 894 2.85 4.64 -19.22
CA PRO A 894 1.97 5.62 -18.60
C PRO A 894 1.71 6.80 -19.54
N ARG A 895 0.45 7.05 -19.90
CA ARG A 895 0.02 8.11 -20.82
C ARG A 895 -1.03 9.04 -20.22
N LEU A 896 -0.90 10.34 -20.53
CA LEU A 896 -1.92 11.34 -20.20
C LEU A 896 -3.11 11.21 -21.14
N VAL A 897 -4.30 11.07 -20.54
CA VAL A 897 -5.59 11.12 -21.21
C VAL A 897 -6.29 12.42 -20.80
N ALA A 898 -6.61 13.26 -21.77
CA ALA A 898 -7.38 14.48 -21.55
C ALA A 898 -8.86 14.25 -21.86
N TYR A 899 -9.70 14.55 -20.89
CA TYR A 899 -11.15 14.57 -20.99
C TYR A 899 -11.61 16.01 -21.11
N VAL A 900 -12.27 16.35 -22.20
CA VAL A 900 -12.67 17.74 -22.50
C VAL A 900 -14.18 17.82 -22.75
N VAL A 901 -14.79 18.87 -22.23
CA VAL A 901 -16.17 19.26 -22.53
C VAL A 901 -16.15 20.47 -23.45
N SER A 902 -16.90 20.40 -24.54
CA SER A 902 -16.97 21.47 -25.54
C SER A 902 -17.89 22.61 -25.12
N ARG A 903 -17.57 23.83 -25.56
CA ARG A 903 -18.39 25.03 -25.32
C ARG A 903 -19.68 25.08 -26.15
N ASP A 904 -19.64 24.62 -27.40
CA ASP A 904 -20.73 24.83 -28.38
C ASP A 904 -21.29 23.51 -28.98
N GLY A 905 -21.03 22.37 -28.32
CA GLY A 905 -21.47 21.05 -28.81
C GLY A 905 -20.70 20.52 -30.03
N GLU A 906 -19.84 21.32 -30.66
CA GLU A 906 -18.87 20.85 -31.66
C GLU A 906 -17.67 20.20 -30.95
N SER A 907 -17.29 18.99 -31.35
CA SER A 907 -16.12 18.32 -30.75
C SER A 907 -14.84 19.12 -31.01
N PRO A 908 -14.13 19.62 -29.98
CA PRO A 908 -12.90 20.37 -30.19
C PRO A 908 -11.87 19.45 -30.84
N ASP A 909 -11.24 19.90 -31.92
CA ASP A 909 -10.24 19.13 -32.65
C ASP A 909 -9.06 18.77 -31.72
N PRO A 910 -8.82 17.48 -31.44
CA PRO A 910 -7.69 17.04 -30.64
C PRO A 910 -6.33 17.52 -31.17
N ALA A 911 -6.18 17.72 -32.48
CA ALA A 911 -4.95 18.27 -33.05
C ALA A 911 -4.75 19.74 -32.66
N ALA A 912 -5.78 20.57 -32.81
CA ALA A 912 -5.74 21.97 -32.37
C ALA A 912 -5.49 22.12 -30.86
N LEU A 913 -6.09 21.26 -30.02
CA LEU A 913 -5.84 21.25 -28.57
C LEU A 913 -4.40 20.82 -28.24
N ARG A 914 -3.86 19.81 -28.93
CA ARG A 914 -2.44 19.41 -28.81
C ARG A 914 -1.51 20.54 -29.17
N ASP A 915 -1.75 21.22 -30.29
CA ASP A 915 -0.91 22.33 -30.75
C ASP A 915 -0.94 23.51 -29.78
N HIS A 916 -2.12 23.84 -29.25
CA HIS A 916 -2.25 24.86 -28.20
C HIS A 916 -1.42 24.48 -26.96
N LEU A 917 -1.55 23.24 -26.46
CA LEU A 917 -0.79 22.79 -25.29
C LEU A 917 0.72 22.71 -25.53
N ALA A 918 1.15 22.25 -26.71
CA ALA A 918 2.57 22.16 -27.09
C ALA A 918 3.26 23.55 -27.12
N GLY A 919 2.48 24.62 -27.28
CA GLY A 919 2.99 25.99 -27.14
C GLY A 919 3.35 26.40 -25.71
N TRP A 920 2.85 25.70 -24.68
CA TRP A 920 2.99 26.08 -23.26
C TRP A 920 3.71 25.04 -22.40
N LEU A 921 3.47 23.76 -22.69
CA LEU A 921 3.89 22.63 -21.87
C LEU A 921 5.12 21.93 -22.49
N PRO A 922 5.98 21.30 -21.68
CA PRO A 922 6.94 20.31 -22.18
C PRO A 922 6.22 19.19 -22.94
N ALA A 923 6.90 18.56 -23.90
CA ALA A 923 6.30 17.54 -24.76
C ALA A 923 5.73 16.35 -23.97
N GLU A 924 6.34 16.01 -22.83
CA GLU A 924 5.94 14.93 -21.94
C GLU A 924 4.66 15.23 -21.14
N ALA A 925 4.30 16.50 -20.99
CA ALA A 925 3.08 16.95 -20.32
C ALA A 925 1.90 17.19 -21.27
N VAL A 926 2.08 17.00 -22.59
CA VAL A 926 1.02 17.12 -23.59
C VAL A 926 0.27 15.78 -23.72
N PRO A 927 -1.06 15.72 -23.47
CA PRO A 927 -1.87 14.52 -23.62
C PRO A 927 -1.82 13.93 -25.03
N ARG A 928 -1.67 12.60 -25.09
CA ARG A 928 -1.64 11.86 -26.37
C ARG A 928 -2.99 11.26 -26.72
N SER A 929 -3.81 10.96 -25.72
CA SER A 929 -5.17 10.44 -25.90
C SER A 929 -6.21 11.46 -25.44
N TRP A 930 -7.32 11.52 -26.15
CA TRP A 930 -8.33 12.57 -26.02
C TRP A 930 -9.70 11.93 -25.98
N VAL A 931 -10.53 12.35 -25.03
CA VAL A 931 -11.91 11.90 -24.90
C VAL A 931 -12.80 13.13 -24.77
N VAL A 932 -13.72 13.31 -25.71
CA VAL A 932 -14.72 14.38 -25.65
C VAL A 932 -15.93 13.84 -24.89
N LEU A 933 -16.37 14.57 -23.86
CA LEU A 933 -17.52 14.23 -23.03
C LEU A 933 -18.56 15.35 -23.08
N ASP A 934 -19.84 14.99 -22.99
CA ASP A 934 -20.92 15.98 -22.84
C ASP A 934 -20.83 16.70 -21.48
N ARG A 935 -20.40 15.99 -20.45
CA ARG A 935 -20.14 16.52 -19.10
C ARG A 935 -19.12 15.65 -18.37
N LEU A 936 -18.37 16.26 -17.45
CA LEU A 936 -17.51 15.49 -16.55
C LEU A 936 -18.35 14.74 -15.51
N PRO A 937 -18.04 13.47 -15.20
CA PRO A 937 -18.72 12.72 -14.15
C PRO A 937 -18.44 13.33 -12.77
N LEU A 938 -19.47 13.44 -11.94
CA LEU A 938 -19.39 14.01 -10.59
C LEU A 938 -19.82 12.97 -9.56
N THR A 939 -19.13 12.95 -8.42
CA THR A 939 -19.54 12.25 -7.20
C THR A 939 -20.88 12.82 -6.68
N PRO A 940 -21.61 12.11 -5.80
CA PRO A 940 -22.82 12.63 -5.16
C PRO A 940 -22.64 13.98 -4.43
N ASN A 941 -21.39 14.33 -4.06
CA ASN A 941 -21.03 15.59 -3.41
C ASN A 941 -20.64 16.70 -4.41
N GLY A 942 -20.85 16.51 -5.71
CA GLY A 942 -20.58 17.51 -6.76
C GLY A 942 -19.11 17.71 -7.13
N LYS A 943 -18.19 16.85 -6.63
CA LYS A 943 -16.77 16.84 -7.03
C LYS A 943 -16.55 15.94 -8.24
N LEU A 944 -15.56 16.24 -9.09
CA LEU A 944 -15.14 15.39 -10.21
C LEU A 944 -14.84 13.95 -9.74
N ASP A 945 -15.51 12.98 -10.36
CA ASP A 945 -15.26 11.56 -10.14
C ASP A 945 -14.29 11.02 -11.21
N ARG A 946 -13.00 10.99 -10.88
CA ARG A 946 -11.96 10.52 -11.81
C ARG A 946 -12.03 9.01 -12.06
N ALA A 947 -12.61 8.23 -11.15
CA ALA A 947 -12.76 6.79 -11.32
C ALA A 947 -13.86 6.45 -12.33
N ALA A 948 -14.89 7.30 -12.40
CA ALA A 948 -15.98 7.18 -13.38
C ALA A 948 -15.64 7.71 -14.79
N LEU A 949 -14.42 8.20 -15.03
CA LEU A 949 -14.00 8.62 -16.37
C LEU A 949 -13.84 7.40 -17.29
N PRO A 950 -14.44 7.41 -18.50
CA PRO A 950 -14.38 6.27 -19.41
C PRO A 950 -12.95 6.03 -19.92
N PRO A 951 -12.58 4.78 -20.29
CA PRO A 951 -11.31 4.52 -20.95
C PRO A 951 -11.23 5.20 -22.33
N PRO A 952 -10.03 5.60 -22.81
CA PRO A 952 -9.88 6.18 -24.14
C PRO A 952 -10.18 5.13 -25.25
N PRO A 953 -10.60 5.57 -26.46
CA PRO A 953 -10.67 4.68 -27.61
C PRO A 953 -9.28 4.08 -27.89
N ARG A 954 -9.19 2.78 -28.15
CA ARG A 954 -7.92 2.14 -28.52
C ARG A 954 -7.47 2.65 -29.89
N ASP A 955 -6.23 3.12 -30.00
CA ASP A 955 -5.60 3.42 -31.28
C ASP A 955 -5.47 2.10 -32.08
N GLU A 956 -6.33 1.89 -33.07
CA GLU A 956 -6.12 0.80 -34.04
C GLU A 956 -4.98 1.20 -34.99
N PRO A 957 -3.91 0.39 -35.15
CA PRO A 957 -2.96 0.58 -36.22
C PRO A 957 -3.67 0.38 -37.56
N GLU A 958 -3.53 1.38 -38.45
CA GLU A 958 -4.06 1.46 -39.82
C GLU A 958 -4.42 0.09 -40.45
N ARG A 959 -5.69 -0.32 -40.31
CA ARG A 959 -6.22 -1.46 -41.06
C ARG A 959 -6.44 -1.03 -42.50
N ARG A 960 -5.66 -1.64 -43.41
CA ARG A 960 -6.03 -1.83 -44.82
C ARG A 960 -7.52 -2.16 -44.92
N ALA A 961 -8.20 -1.41 -45.78
CA ALA A 961 -9.60 -1.61 -46.11
C ALA A 961 -9.91 -3.10 -46.37
N ALA A 962 -10.81 -3.66 -45.57
CA ALA A 962 -11.58 -4.84 -45.90
C ALA A 962 -13.04 -4.40 -46.12
N PRO A 963 -13.79 -5.07 -47.03
CA PRO A 963 -15.06 -4.56 -47.56
C PRO A 963 -16.17 -4.56 -46.51
N PRO A 964 -17.24 -3.76 -46.72
CA PRO A 964 -18.30 -3.61 -45.74
C PRO A 964 -19.12 -4.90 -45.61
N ALA A 965 -19.20 -5.44 -44.39
CA ALA A 965 -20.21 -6.40 -44.01
C ALA A 965 -21.51 -5.63 -43.65
N PRO A 966 -22.69 -6.22 -43.92
CA PRO A 966 -23.96 -5.49 -43.99
C PRO A 966 -24.46 -5.04 -42.61
N ALA A 967 -25.21 -3.95 -42.64
CA ALA A 967 -25.92 -3.39 -41.50
C ALA A 967 -26.94 -4.38 -40.90
N THR A 968 -26.76 -4.71 -39.63
CA THR A 968 -27.78 -5.18 -38.67
C THR A 968 -27.31 -4.69 -37.31
N GLY A 969 -27.94 -3.70 -36.68
CA GLY A 969 -29.15 -3.88 -35.88
C GLY A 969 -28.76 -3.85 -34.40
N ASP A 970 -29.51 -3.10 -33.59
CA ASP A 970 -29.44 -2.86 -32.13
C ASP A 970 -28.78 -3.93 -31.22
N PRO A 971 -28.30 -3.52 -30.02
CA PRO A 971 -27.63 -4.40 -29.07
C PRO A 971 -28.59 -5.48 -28.52
N ALA A 972 -28.07 -6.71 -28.48
CA ALA A 972 -28.54 -7.92 -27.80
C ALA A 972 -29.93 -7.85 -27.14
N GLY A 973 -30.91 -8.55 -27.75
CA GLY A 973 -32.14 -8.94 -27.08
C GLY A 973 -31.92 -10.01 -26.00
N PRO A 974 -32.92 -10.28 -25.13
CA PRO A 974 -32.81 -11.26 -24.05
C PRO A 974 -32.61 -12.68 -24.62
N ALA A 975 -31.63 -13.41 -24.10
CA ALA A 975 -31.43 -14.82 -24.46
C ALA A 975 -32.67 -15.64 -24.06
N THR A 976 -33.24 -16.39 -25.01
CA THR A 976 -34.38 -17.28 -24.76
C THR A 976 -33.90 -18.71 -24.47
N LEU A 977 -34.76 -19.55 -23.89
CA LEU A 977 -34.49 -20.99 -23.67
C LEU A 977 -34.17 -21.77 -24.95
N ASP A 978 -34.36 -21.17 -26.13
CA ASP A 978 -34.06 -21.78 -27.42
C ASP A 978 -32.53 -21.96 -27.66
N ASP A 979 -31.68 -21.31 -26.86
CA ASP A 979 -30.22 -21.43 -26.87
C ASP A 979 -29.67 -22.40 -25.78
N ASP A 980 -30.43 -23.43 -25.37
CA ASP A 980 -30.05 -24.41 -24.32
C ASP A 980 -29.93 -25.87 -24.86
N PRO A 981 -28.94 -26.18 -25.72
CA PRO A 981 -28.84 -27.48 -26.41
C PRO A 981 -28.59 -28.68 -25.49
N ASP A 982 -28.18 -28.45 -24.23
CA ASP A 982 -27.93 -29.47 -23.21
C ASP A 982 -28.98 -29.49 -22.09
N GLY A 983 -30.03 -28.66 -22.16
CA GLY A 983 -31.14 -28.58 -21.21
C GLY A 983 -30.76 -28.12 -19.80
N VAL A 984 -29.51 -27.67 -19.61
CA VAL A 984 -28.98 -27.30 -18.29
C VAL A 984 -29.60 -26.00 -17.82
N THR A 985 -29.71 -25.00 -18.68
CA THR A 985 -30.27 -23.69 -18.32
C THR A 985 -31.75 -23.83 -17.89
N ALA A 986 -32.52 -24.65 -18.60
CA ALA A 986 -33.91 -24.95 -18.27
C ALA A 986 -34.03 -25.64 -16.90
N GLU A 987 -33.18 -26.65 -16.63
CA GLU A 987 -33.19 -27.34 -15.34
C GLU A 987 -32.79 -26.42 -14.18
N ILE A 988 -31.80 -25.53 -14.38
CA ILE A 988 -31.43 -24.52 -13.36
C ILE A 988 -32.60 -23.59 -13.05
N ARG A 989 -33.30 -23.11 -14.08
CA ARG A 989 -34.49 -22.27 -13.91
C ARG A 989 -35.58 -23.01 -13.14
N ASP A 990 -35.84 -24.27 -13.47
CA ASP A 990 -36.85 -25.08 -12.79
C ASP A 990 -36.48 -25.32 -11.31
N ILE A 991 -35.19 -25.53 -11.02
CA ILE A 991 -34.67 -25.59 -9.63
C ILE A 991 -34.89 -24.25 -8.91
N TRP A 992 -34.66 -23.12 -9.56
CA TRP A 992 -34.91 -21.79 -8.97
C TRP A 992 -36.40 -21.57 -8.70
N CYS A 993 -37.27 -21.90 -9.64
CA CYS A 993 -38.72 -21.85 -9.47
C CYS A 993 -39.18 -22.68 -8.26
N GLU A 994 -38.67 -23.92 -8.12
CA GLU A 994 -38.96 -24.79 -6.98
C GLU A 994 -38.48 -24.18 -5.65
N VAL A 995 -37.23 -23.72 -5.60
CA VAL A 995 -36.59 -23.26 -4.36
C VAL A 995 -37.14 -21.90 -3.91
N LEU A 996 -37.41 -20.99 -4.84
CA LEU A 996 -37.97 -19.66 -4.59
C LEU A 996 -39.51 -19.69 -4.45
N ARG A 997 -40.15 -20.80 -4.84
CA ARG A 997 -41.62 -20.96 -4.92
C ARG A 997 -42.27 -19.90 -5.80
N ARG A 998 -41.73 -19.75 -7.00
CA ARG A 998 -42.17 -18.80 -8.03
C ARG A 998 -42.22 -19.50 -9.37
N ASP A 999 -43.18 -19.12 -10.22
CA ASP A 999 -43.32 -19.69 -11.56
C ASP A 999 -42.75 -18.78 -12.66
N ASP A 1000 -42.32 -17.57 -12.31
CA ASP A 1000 -42.02 -16.44 -13.19
C ASP A 1000 -40.54 -15.96 -13.12
N VAL A 1001 -39.60 -16.89 -12.99
CA VAL A 1001 -38.16 -16.57 -12.88
C VAL A 1001 -37.54 -16.35 -14.26
N GLY A 1002 -36.98 -15.16 -14.50
CA GLY A 1002 -36.20 -14.84 -15.69
C GLY A 1002 -34.82 -15.53 -15.72
N LEU A 1003 -34.25 -15.74 -16.91
CA LEU A 1003 -32.97 -16.46 -17.06
C LEU A 1003 -31.74 -15.62 -16.67
N ASP A 1004 -31.86 -14.31 -16.80
CA ASP A 1004 -30.88 -13.27 -16.52
C ASP A 1004 -31.20 -12.48 -15.25
N GLU A 1005 -32.33 -12.77 -14.60
CA GLU A 1005 -32.69 -12.17 -13.31
C GLU A 1005 -31.74 -12.62 -12.20
N ASP A 1006 -31.36 -11.68 -11.34
CA ASP A 1006 -30.46 -11.92 -10.23
C ASP A 1006 -31.18 -12.68 -9.10
N LEU A 1007 -30.57 -13.77 -8.63
CA LEU A 1007 -31.09 -14.62 -7.55
C LEU A 1007 -31.42 -13.84 -6.28
N PHE A 1008 -30.62 -12.83 -5.94
CA PHE A 1008 -30.76 -12.02 -4.72
C PHE A 1008 -31.88 -10.99 -4.86
N ASP A 1009 -32.07 -10.41 -6.06
CA ASP A 1009 -33.20 -9.54 -6.37
C ASP A 1009 -34.53 -10.30 -6.28
N LEU A 1010 -34.51 -11.59 -6.62
CA LEU A 1010 -35.63 -12.51 -6.47
C LEU A 1010 -35.87 -12.97 -5.01
N GLY A 1011 -35.10 -12.45 -4.05
CA GLY A 1011 -35.23 -12.75 -2.63
C GLY A 1011 -34.44 -13.99 -2.17
N GLY A 1012 -33.53 -14.49 -3.01
CA GLY A 1012 -32.58 -15.53 -2.66
C GLY A 1012 -31.60 -15.09 -1.57
N HIS A 1013 -31.07 -16.05 -0.81
CA HIS A 1013 -30.06 -15.84 0.21
C HIS A 1013 -29.17 -17.09 0.35
N SER A 1014 -28.17 -17.08 1.23
CA SER A 1014 -27.19 -18.18 1.35
C SER A 1014 -27.82 -19.57 1.56
N LEU A 1015 -29.00 -19.65 2.20
CA LEU A 1015 -29.74 -20.92 2.34
C LEU A 1015 -30.41 -21.34 1.02
N THR A 1016 -30.96 -20.39 0.27
CA THR A 1016 -31.47 -20.59 -1.10
C THR A 1016 -30.36 -21.13 -1.99
N ILE A 1017 -29.16 -20.56 -1.94
CA ILE A 1017 -27.98 -21.04 -2.69
C ILE A 1017 -27.64 -22.49 -2.30
N THR A 1018 -27.64 -22.79 -1.00
CA THR A 1018 -27.37 -24.16 -0.53
C THR A 1018 -28.37 -25.15 -1.12
N ARG A 1019 -29.66 -24.76 -1.16
CA ARG A 1019 -30.74 -25.58 -1.72
C ARG A 1019 -30.59 -25.78 -3.22
N ILE A 1020 -30.27 -24.71 -3.93
CA ILE A 1020 -30.01 -24.73 -5.37
C ILE A 1020 -28.84 -25.68 -5.66
N ILE A 1021 -27.70 -25.55 -4.99
CA ILE A 1021 -26.53 -26.42 -5.20
C ILE A 1021 -26.86 -27.88 -4.87
N GLY A 1022 -27.54 -28.14 -3.75
CA GLY A 1022 -27.96 -29.49 -3.39
C GLY A 1022 -28.93 -30.11 -4.40
N ARG A 1023 -29.83 -29.32 -4.99
CA ARG A 1023 -30.73 -29.77 -6.07
C ARG A 1023 -29.98 -29.99 -7.38
N ILE A 1024 -29.00 -29.16 -7.71
CA ILE A 1024 -28.12 -29.34 -8.86
C ILE A 1024 -27.33 -30.64 -8.73
N GLU A 1025 -26.74 -30.90 -7.56
CA GLU A 1025 -26.04 -32.16 -7.29
C GLU A 1025 -26.97 -33.37 -7.44
N GLN A 1026 -28.17 -33.29 -6.86
CA GLN A 1026 -29.17 -34.37 -6.93
C GLN A 1026 -29.67 -34.66 -8.35
N ARG A 1027 -29.97 -33.61 -9.14
CA ARG A 1027 -30.61 -33.77 -10.45
C ARG A 1027 -29.62 -33.90 -11.60
N LEU A 1028 -28.49 -33.18 -11.52
CA LEU A 1028 -27.52 -33.08 -12.61
C LEU A 1028 -26.21 -33.85 -12.33
N GLY A 1029 -26.00 -34.35 -11.11
CA GLY A 1029 -24.82 -35.12 -10.72
C GLY A 1029 -23.53 -34.31 -10.69
N VAL A 1030 -23.64 -32.97 -10.64
CA VAL A 1030 -22.50 -32.04 -10.68
C VAL A 1030 -22.47 -31.25 -9.39
N VAL A 1031 -21.31 -31.22 -8.74
CA VAL A 1031 -21.06 -30.35 -7.59
C VAL A 1031 -20.43 -29.07 -8.11
N ILE A 1032 -21.11 -27.94 -7.91
CA ILE A 1032 -20.56 -26.59 -8.17
C ILE A 1032 -20.23 -25.90 -6.85
N SER A 1033 -19.32 -24.93 -6.89
CA SER A 1033 -18.97 -24.18 -5.69
C SER A 1033 -20.04 -23.14 -5.33
N VAL A 1034 -20.05 -22.72 -4.07
CA VAL A 1034 -20.90 -21.58 -3.64
C VAL A 1034 -20.46 -20.29 -4.32
N ASP A 1035 -19.16 -20.13 -4.58
CA ASP A 1035 -18.59 -18.95 -5.24
C ASP A 1035 -19.09 -18.84 -6.70
N ASP A 1036 -19.26 -19.96 -7.41
CA ASP A 1036 -19.83 -19.97 -8.77
C ASP A 1036 -21.24 -19.34 -8.84
N VAL A 1037 -22.05 -19.52 -7.79
CA VAL A 1037 -23.41 -18.94 -7.73
C VAL A 1037 -23.35 -17.46 -7.36
N PHE A 1038 -22.39 -17.03 -6.53
CA PHE A 1038 -22.23 -15.63 -6.16
C PHE A 1038 -21.57 -14.77 -7.24
N ASP A 1039 -20.68 -15.34 -8.06
CA ASP A 1039 -19.97 -14.63 -9.12
C ASP A 1039 -20.86 -14.36 -10.32
N THR A 1040 -21.80 -15.26 -10.59
CA THR A 1040 -22.78 -15.10 -11.67
C THR A 1040 -24.17 -15.57 -11.19
N PRO A 1041 -24.87 -14.76 -10.36
CA PRO A 1041 -26.12 -15.13 -9.70
C PRO A 1041 -27.33 -15.06 -10.64
N THR A 1042 -27.22 -15.61 -11.84
CA THR A 1042 -28.30 -15.75 -12.84
C THR A 1042 -28.43 -17.21 -13.26
N CYS A 1043 -29.59 -17.63 -13.79
CA CYS A 1043 -29.75 -19.01 -14.29
C CYS A 1043 -28.69 -19.33 -15.37
N LEU A 1044 -28.41 -18.35 -16.24
CA LEU A 1044 -27.38 -18.45 -17.29
C LEU A 1044 -25.97 -18.60 -16.71
N GLY A 1045 -25.65 -17.80 -15.68
CA GLY A 1045 -24.37 -17.83 -14.99
C GLY A 1045 -24.09 -19.18 -14.32
N VAL A 1046 -25.07 -19.66 -13.56
CA VAL A 1046 -24.98 -20.96 -12.87
C VAL A 1046 -24.93 -22.12 -13.88
N ALA A 1047 -25.71 -22.06 -14.97
CA ALA A 1047 -25.63 -23.06 -16.03
C ALA A 1047 -24.24 -23.11 -16.68
N ALA A 1048 -23.60 -21.97 -16.91
CA ALA A 1048 -22.23 -21.91 -17.40
C ALA A 1048 -21.23 -22.56 -16.42
N ALA A 1049 -21.40 -22.35 -15.11
CA ALA A 1049 -20.58 -23.02 -14.09
C ALA A 1049 -20.73 -24.54 -14.12
N VAL A 1050 -21.97 -25.04 -14.18
CA VAL A 1050 -22.26 -26.48 -14.31
C VAL A 1050 -21.61 -27.06 -15.56
N ARG A 1051 -21.68 -26.36 -16.70
CA ARG A 1051 -21.03 -26.79 -17.95
C ARG A 1051 -19.51 -26.85 -17.80
N ARG A 1052 -18.88 -25.84 -17.18
CA ARG A 1052 -17.43 -25.83 -16.90
C ARG A 1052 -17.01 -27.03 -16.06
N GLU A 1053 -17.75 -27.36 -15.00
CA GLU A 1053 -17.44 -28.48 -14.12
C GLU A 1053 -17.68 -29.84 -14.79
N ARG A 1054 -18.70 -29.99 -15.64
CA ARG A 1054 -18.89 -31.19 -16.48
C ARG A 1054 -17.70 -31.45 -17.39
N VAL A 1055 -17.13 -30.40 -18.00
CA VAL A 1055 -15.93 -30.51 -18.85
C VAL A 1055 -14.71 -30.91 -18.03
N ARG A 1056 -14.53 -30.36 -16.82
CA ARG A 1056 -13.43 -30.74 -15.91
C ARG A 1056 -13.54 -32.20 -15.44
N ALA A 1057 -14.73 -32.64 -15.05
CA ALA A 1057 -14.98 -34.03 -14.66
C ALA A 1057 -14.78 -35.02 -15.83
N GLY A 1058 -15.14 -34.61 -17.06
CA GLY A 1058 -14.90 -35.39 -18.28
C GLY A 1058 -13.42 -35.47 -18.70
N ALA A 1059 -12.60 -34.48 -18.36
CA ALA A 1059 -11.16 -34.47 -18.63
C ALA A 1059 -10.34 -35.27 -17.60
N GLY A 1060 -10.81 -35.38 -16.35
CA GLY A 1060 -10.17 -36.14 -15.27
C GLY A 1060 -10.36 -37.67 -15.33
N GLY A 1061 -11.29 -38.16 -16.17
CA GLY A 1061 -11.53 -39.60 -16.40
C GLY A 1061 -10.59 -40.27 -17.42
N ARG A 1062 -9.59 -39.52 -17.92
CA ARG A 1062 -8.48 -40.03 -18.75
C ARG A 1062 -7.13 -39.62 -18.15
N SER A 1063 -6.83 -40.06 -16.93
CA SER A 1063 -5.46 -40.25 -16.46
C SER A 1063 -5.38 -41.46 -15.54
#